data_AF-A7B2P1-F1
#
_entry.id   AF-A7B2P1-F1
#
_cell.length_a   1.000
_cell.length_b   1.000
_cell.length_c   1.000
_cell.angle_alpha   90.00
_cell.angle_beta   90.00
_cell.angle_gamma   90.00
#
_symmetry.space_group_name_H-M   'P 1'
#
loop_
_entity.id
_entity.type
_entity.pdbx_description
1 polymer ?
#
loop_
_entity_poly.entity_id
_entity_poly.type
_entity_poly.pdbx_seq_one_letter_code
_entity_poly.pdbx_strand_id
1 'polypeptide(L)'
;MGIYLNPGAAGFKMSLNSEIFVDKSELLDVTNRYVNTQQRFMCVSRPRRFGKSMAADMLAAYYDCGDDTEELFEGLSISQCKSYRKHLNQYDVLKINMQEFLSRSDDVEGMLTLMQRRILSDLKQKYPEYVREEDLVFAMQDVYSHTKRSFVILIDEWDCLFREYQQDQKAQKKYLDFLRAWLKDQDNVAFAYMTGILPIKKYGSHSALNMFTEYSMTEPGELAAYFGFTENEVKNLCMEYGMDFEEAKAWYDGYGLITHKQDRDICYSMYSPKSVVEAMLRHKFGTYWNQTETYEALKVYIQMNMDGLKDAIVGMLAGESIRINTGTFSNDMTTFATRDDILTLLVHLGYLTYDGILESVSIPNKEVSKEYVNAISTMDWKDEFERNIIKERGEGHMKSLLILGAGGFGQMVKETAIQLGYEEIVFLDDAAFGKDVVGKCCDYTAKYGEYKMAVAAFGNNHTRLFWTDKLLEAGYDVPSIVHPSAIVSPSAVLGPGCFIMQRAVVNTHTHVDRAALVNSGAVVDHDSVVCAGAHVGLGSVVKANCTIEQEKKVEAGEVIFSTRRKIEGVDSRALEDALYAFGFGPQCSYVKPFGEGHINETYAVYMPMEDGTEKPLYVLQRININVFKEPGKVMENIFGVTEFLRDVIRREGGDPDRETLAYIKTKSGETYFEDDEGQPWRCANFIANSVCYQMVERPEQFYQSARSFGHFLKQLGEYPAESLYETIPNFHDTVKRFEAFAQAVERDVKNRARLCRSEIEFALAREKDCGALMSRMEAGVLPLRVTHNDTKLNNILFDAESGKGLCIIDLDTIMPGLAANDFGDSIRFGASTAEEDERDLDKVHFDINLYELYVKGYLEMARDVLTPEELESLPWGARLMTFECGIRFLMDFLQGDTYFKTAYPEHNLVRARTQFRLVQEMEDQFDEMCRIVREC
;
A
#
# COMPACT_ATOMS: atom_id res chain seq x y z
N MET A 1 -37.05 20.97 -29.96
CA MET A 1 -36.17 19.86 -29.54
C MET A 1 -35.68 20.15 -28.14
N GLY A 2 -35.55 19.11 -27.32
CA GLY A 2 -34.83 19.24 -26.06
C GLY A 2 -33.36 19.54 -26.34
N ILE A 3 -32.67 20.10 -25.36
CA ILE A 3 -31.23 20.36 -25.46
C ILE A 3 -30.45 19.07 -25.18
N TYR A 4 -30.95 18.24 -24.26
CA TYR A 4 -30.32 17.03 -23.76
C TYR A 4 -31.09 15.76 -24.18
N LEU A 5 -32.43 15.85 -24.27
CA LEU A 5 -33.29 14.80 -24.83
C LEU A 5 -33.48 15.00 -26.32
N ASN A 6 -33.07 14.00 -27.09
CA ASN A 6 -33.10 13.98 -28.55
C ASN A 6 -32.45 15.24 -29.13
N PRO A 7 -31.14 15.42 -28.92
CA PRO A 7 -30.41 16.63 -29.30
C PRO A 7 -30.32 16.81 -30.84
N GLY A 8 -30.76 15.83 -31.62
CA GLY A 8 -30.69 15.83 -33.07
C GLY A 8 -29.29 15.58 -33.62
N ALA A 9 -29.13 15.73 -34.93
CA ALA A 9 -27.92 15.32 -35.64
C ALA A 9 -26.90 16.44 -35.94
N ALA A 10 -27.06 17.64 -35.37
CA ALA A 10 -26.26 18.81 -35.74
C ALA A 10 -24.74 18.61 -35.54
N GLY A 11 -24.33 18.05 -34.39
CA GLY A 11 -22.90 17.79 -34.10
C GLY A 11 -22.26 16.79 -35.08
N PHE A 12 -22.98 15.73 -35.42
CA PHE A 12 -22.49 14.75 -36.39
C PHE A 12 -22.48 15.32 -37.82
N LYS A 13 -23.49 16.10 -38.22
CA LYS A 13 -23.49 16.84 -39.48
C LYS A 13 -22.28 17.76 -39.60
N MET A 14 -21.90 18.46 -38.53
CA MET A 14 -20.68 19.28 -38.51
C MET A 14 -19.41 18.44 -38.70
N SER A 15 -19.38 17.23 -38.13
CA SER A 15 -18.26 16.29 -38.32
C SER A 15 -18.16 15.82 -39.79
N LEU A 16 -19.29 15.47 -40.41
CA LEU A 16 -19.34 15.07 -41.83
C LEU A 16 -18.96 16.21 -42.78
N ASN A 17 -19.30 17.45 -42.41
CA ASN A 17 -18.96 18.64 -43.19
C ASN A 17 -17.52 19.15 -42.94
N SER A 18 -16.76 18.49 -42.06
CA SER A 18 -15.37 18.87 -41.80
C SER A 18 -14.49 18.50 -43.01
N GLU A 19 -13.46 19.30 -43.26
CA GLU A 19 -12.56 19.11 -44.42
C GLU A 19 -11.89 17.74 -44.42
N ILE A 20 -11.60 17.19 -43.24
CA ILE A 20 -11.17 15.80 -43.06
C ILE A 20 -12.20 15.10 -42.16
N PHE A 21 -12.85 14.08 -42.71
CA PHE A 21 -13.68 13.14 -41.98
C PHE A 21 -13.20 11.71 -42.29
N VAL A 22 -12.96 10.93 -41.24
CA VAL A 22 -12.62 9.51 -41.34
C VAL A 22 -13.79 8.70 -40.79
N ASP A 23 -14.34 7.82 -41.61
CA ASP A 23 -15.51 7.03 -41.27
C ASP A 23 -15.20 5.99 -40.19
N LYS A 24 -15.84 6.12 -39.02
CA LYS A 24 -15.78 5.18 -37.90
C LYS A 24 -17.15 4.57 -37.58
N SER A 25 -18.07 4.60 -38.53
CA SER A 25 -19.46 4.18 -38.32
C SER A 25 -19.63 2.69 -38.02
N GLU A 26 -18.66 1.83 -38.33
CA GLU A 26 -18.68 0.41 -37.91
C GLU A 26 -18.70 0.23 -36.37
N LEU A 27 -18.31 1.25 -35.60
CA LEU A 27 -18.52 1.28 -34.15
C LEU A 27 -19.99 1.04 -33.79
N LEU A 28 -20.93 1.52 -34.62
CA LEU A 28 -22.36 1.35 -34.42
C LEU A 28 -22.77 -0.12 -34.55
N ASP A 29 -22.13 -0.91 -35.43
CA ASP A 29 -22.41 -2.34 -35.54
C ASP A 29 -22.00 -3.08 -34.25
N VAL A 30 -20.90 -2.64 -33.63
CA VAL A 30 -20.47 -3.14 -32.33
C VAL A 30 -21.49 -2.78 -31.25
N THR A 31 -21.86 -1.50 -31.11
CA THR A 31 -22.80 -1.07 -30.06
C THR A 31 -24.19 -1.69 -30.25
N ASN A 32 -24.65 -1.85 -31.50
CA ASN A 32 -25.93 -2.49 -31.81
C ASN A 32 -26.05 -3.93 -31.28
N ARG A 33 -24.95 -4.68 -31.14
CA ARG A 33 -24.96 -6.02 -30.55
C ARG A 33 -25.28 -6.01 -29.05
N TYR A 34 -25.05 -4.89 -28.37
CA TYR A 34 -25.25 -4.73 -26.94
C TYR A 34 -26.56 -4.04 -26.56
N VAL A 35 -27.24 -3.42 -27.52
CA VAL A 35 -28.55 -2.82 -27.29
C VAL A 35 -29.54 -3.89 -26.82
N ASN A 36 -30.22 -3.62 -25.69
CA ASN A 36 -31.17 -4.51 -25.02
C ASN A 36 -30.58 -5.86 -24.57
N THR A 37 -29.28 -5.90 -24.25
CA THR A 37 -28.64 -7.08 -23.64
C THR A 37 -28.18 -6.78 -22.20
N GLN A 38 -27.61 -7.78 -21.52
CA GLN A 38 -27.01 -7.57 -20.20
C GLN A 38 -25.69 -6.78 -20.27
N GLN A 39 -25.04 -6.76 -21.44
CA GLN A 39 -23.79 -6.03 -21.69
C GLN A 39 -24.04 -4.61 -22.23
N ARG A 40 -25.25 -4.07 -22.06
CA ARG A 40 -25.70 -2.78 -22.60
C ARG A 40 -25.02 -1.53 -22.00
N PHE A 41 -24.11 -1.69 -21.05
CA PHE A 41 -23.42 -0.60 -20.37
C PHE A 41 -21.94 -0.64 -20.78
N MET A 42 -21.50 0.34 -21.56
CA MET A 42 -20.12 0.44 -22.06
C MET A 42 -19.44 1.72 -21.56
N CYS A 43 -18.23 1.60 -21.02
CA CYS A 43 -17.40 2.74 -20.64
C CYS A 43 -16.12 2.72 -21.48
N VAL A 44 -15.90 3.74 -22.31
CA VAL A 44 -14.78 3.81 -23.24
C VAL A 44 -13.88 4.98 -22.87
N SER A 45 -12.75 4.65 -22.24
CA SER A 45 -11.74 5.59 -21.77
C SER A 45 -10.58 5.71 -22.77
N ARG A 46 -10.26 6.94 -23.17
CA ARG A 46 -9.16 7.21 -24.12
C ARG A 46 -8.59 8.62 -23.94
N PRO A 47 -7.34 8.90 -24.35
CA PRO A 47 -6.70 10.18 -24.14
C PRO A 47 -7.46 11.36 -24.77
N ARG A 48 -7.11 12.58 -24.36
CA ARG A 48 -7.65 13.80 -24.99
C ARG A 48 -7.35 13.79 -26.50
N ARG A 49 -8.29 14.32 -27.29
CA ARG A 49 -8.21 14.45 -28.75
C ARG A 49 -8.26 13.15 -29.57
N PHE A 50 -8.56 12.01 -28.96
CA PHE A 50 -8.82 10.73 -29.62
C PHE A 50 -10.29 10.57 -30.07
N GLY A 51 -10.93 11.62 -30.59
CA GLY A 51 -12.25 11.49 -31.24
C GLY A 51 -13.45 11.12 -30.36
N LYS A 52 -13.37 11.31 -29.02
CA LYS A 52 -14.47 11.02 -28.06
C LYS A 52 -15.80 11.65 -28.44
N SER A 53 -15.83 12.98 -28.55
CA SER A 53 -17.07 13.72 -28.79
C SER A 53 -17.68 13.40 -30.16
N MET A 54 -16.87 13.15 -31.19
CA MET A 54 -17.35 12.72 -32.51
C MET A 54 -18.10 11.38 -32.42
N ALA A 55 -17.58 10.41 -31.66
CA ALA A 55 -18.26 9.13 -31.45
C ALA A 55 -19.59 9.32 -30.70
N ALA A 56 -19.63 10.17 -29.68
CA ALA A 56 -20.87 10.49 -28.96
C ALA A 56 -21.89 11.22 -29.85
N ASP A 57 -21.45 12.14 -30.71
CA ASP A 57 -22.30 12.82 -31.70
C ASP A 57 -22.87 11.84 -32.73
N MET A 58 -22.05 10.92 -33.23
CA MET A 58 -22.45 9.87 -34.18
C MET A 58 -23.48 8.92 -33.55
N LEU A 59 -23.22 8.42 -32.33
CA LEU A 59 -24.15 7.57 -31.59
C LEU A 59 -25.48 8.28 -31.33
N ALA A 60 -25.42 9.57 -30.97
CA ALA A 60 -26.62 10.37 -30.76
C ALA A 60 -27.44 10.48 -32.04
N ALA A 61 -26.83 10.92 -33.14
CA ALA A 61 -27.49 11.05 -34.43
C ALA A 61 -28.10 9.73 -34.92
N TYR A 62 -27.41 8.61 -34.69
CA TYR A 62 -27.84 7.29 -35.15
C TYR A 62 -29.06 6.74 -34.38
N TYR A 63 -29.07 6.82 -33.05
CA TYR A 63 -30.13 6.21 -32.24
C TYR A 63 -31.37 7.11 -32.07
N ASP A 64 -31.21 8.43 -32.19
CA ASP A 64 -32.23 9.43 -31.87
C ASP A 64 -33.47 9.34 -32.77
N CYS A 65 -34.64 9.08 -32.19
CA CYS A 65 -35.91 9.01 -32.90
C CYS A 65 -36.54 10.38 -33.24
N GLY A 66 -35.89 11.48 -32.86
CA GLY A 66 -36.39 12.84 -33.03
C GLY A 66 -36.25 13.37 -34.46
N ASP A 67 -35.28 12.85 -35.21
CA ASP A 67 -34.97 13.24 -36.59
C ASP A 67 -34.85 11.99 -37.47
N ASP A 68 -35.20 12.13 -38.75
CA ASP A 68 -34.78 11.17 -39.77
C ASP A 68 -33.35 11.49 -40.19
N THR A 69 -32.45 10.53 -39.98
CA THR A 69 -31.01 10.70 -40.22
C THR A 69 -30.45 9.70 -41.21
N GLU A 70 -31.29 8.92 -41.90
CA GLU A 70 -30.84 7.86 -42.81
C GLU A 70 -29.82 8.39 -43.83
N GLU A 71 -30.08 9.55 -44.43
CA GLU A 71 -29.19 10.20 -45.40
C GLU A 71 -27.77 10.46 -44.88
N LEU A 72 -27.58 10.63 -43.56
CA LEU A 72 -26.26 10.86 -42.97
C LEU A 72 -25.40 9.59 -42.92
N PHE A 73 -26.03 8.42 -42.95
CA PHE A 73 -25.38 7.13 -42.76
C PHE A 73 -25.36 6.26 -44.01
N GLU A 74 -26.18 6.55 -45.03
CA GLU A 74 -26.23 5.80 -46.29
C GLU A 74 -24.86 5.63 -46.95
N GLY A 75 -24.05 6.69 -46.95
CA GLY A 75 -22.71 6.72 -47.53
C GLY A 75 -21.60 6.15 -46.66
N LEU A 76 -21.89 5.73 -45.43
CA LEU A 76 -20.91 5.26 -44.45
C LEU A 76 -20.89 3.73 -44.35
N SER A 77 -19.81 3.18 -43.81
CA SER A 77 -19.57 1.74 -43.68
C SER A 77 -20.68 0.99 -42.94
N ILE A 78 -21.31 1.62 -41.94
CA ILE A 78 -22.45 1.04 -41.22
C ILE A 78 -23.60 0.65 -42.14
N SER A 79 -23.80 1.32 -43.28
CA SER A 79 -24.90 1.01 -44.21
C SER A 79 -24.82 -0.41 -44.80
N GLN A 80 -23.63 -1.01 -44.78
CA GLN A 80 -23.36 -2.38 -45.24
C GLN A 80 -23.58 -3.43 -44.14
N CYS A 81 -23.72 -3.01 -42.88
CA CYS A 81 -23.90 -3.90 -41.74
C CYS A 81 -25.36 -4.32 -41.58
N LYS A 82 -25.58 -5.59 -41.23
CA LYS A 82 -26.94 -6.15 -41.05
C LYS A 82 -27.73 -5.44 -39.93
N SER A 83 -27.05 -4.86 -38.95
CA SER A 83 -27.69 -4.21 -37.80
C SER A 83 -28.19 -2.79 -38.10
N TYR A 84 -27.78 -2.19 -39.22
CA TYR A 84 -27.99 -0.78 -39.56
C TYR A 84 -29.45 -0.31 -39.39
N ARG A 85 -30.37 -0.85 -40.20
CA ARG A 85 -31.77 -0.40 -40.16
C ARG A 85 -32.54 -0.82 -38.91
N LYS A 86 -31.99 -1.73 -38.10
CA LYS A 86 -32.69 -2.26 -36.92
C LYS A 86 -32.77 -1.24 -35.78
N HIS A 87 -31.75 -0.39 -35.66
CA HIS A 87 -31.61 0.51 -34.51
C HIS A 87 -31.56 2.00 -34.89
N LEU A 88 -31.43 2.31 -36.18
CA LEU A 88 -31.47 3.68 -36.71
C LEU A 88 -32.77 4.40 -36.33
N ASN A 89 -32.64 5.54 -35.67
CA ASN A 89 -33.73 6.44 -35.25
C ASN A 89 -34.85 5.76 -34.42
N GLN A 90 -34.51 4.78 -33.57
CA GLN A 90 -35.51 4.00 -32.80
C GLN A 90 -35.69 4.41 -31.32
N TYR A 91 -34.80 5.23 -30.74
CA TYR A 91 -34.73 5.43 -29.28
C TYR A 91 -34.86 6.89 -28.87
N ASP A 92 -35.29 7.11 -27.63
CA ASP A 92 -35.07 8.41 -26.98
C ASP A 92 -33.60 8.49 -26.54
N VAL A 93 -32.88 9.52 -26.95
CA VAL A 93 -31.45 9.69 -26.66
C VAL A 93 -31.26 10.78 -25.63
N LEU A 94 -30.58 10.46 -24.53
CA LEU A 94 -30.06 11.46 -23.59
C LEU A 94 -28.57 11.62 -23.85
N LYS A 95 -28.14 12.80 -24.29
CA LYS A 95 -26.72 13.13 -24.46
C LYS A 95 -26.31 14.20 -23.46
N ILE A 96 -25.35 13.88 -22.61
CA ILE A 96 -24.91 14.72 -21.51
C ILE A 96 -23.40 14.87 -21.58
N ASN A 97 -22.91 16.11 -21.41
CA ASN A 97 -21.51 16.37 -21.14
C ASN A 97 -21.38 16.84 -19.70
N MET A 98 -20.74 16.05 -18.82
CA MET A 98 -20.69 16.35 -17.39
C MET A 98 -19.92 17.64 -17.08
N GLN A 99 -18.92 17.98 -17.89
CA GLN A 99 -18.11 19.20 -17.75
C GLN A 99 -18.97 20.48 -17.86
N GLU A 100 -20.03 20.45 -18.67
CA GLU A 100 -20.94 21.60 -18.81
C GLU A 100 -21.62 21.94 -17.48
N PHE A 101 -22.03 20.92 -16.73
CA PHE A 101 -22.72 21.10 -15.46
C PHE A 101 -21.75 21.43 -14.33
N LEU A 102 -20.57 20.80 -14.34
CA LEU A 102 -19.52 21.03 -13.35
C LEU A 102 -19.03 22.49 -13.39
N SER A 103 -18.77 23.02 -14.59
CA SER A 103 -18.31 24.41 -14.78
C SER A 103 -19.32 25.51 -14.38
N ARG A 104 -20.57 25.13 -14.08
CA ARG A 104 -21.67 26.05 -13.74
C ARG A 104 -22.21 25.84 -12.31
N SER A 105 -21.54 25.03 -11.51
CA SER A 105 -21.97 24.66 -10.17
C SER A 105 -20.81 24.77 -9.20
N ASP A 106 -21.10 25.13 -7.95
CA ASP A 106 -20.07 25.29 -6.91
C ASP A 106 -19.67 23.94 -6.28
N ASP A 107 -20.53 22.93 -6.37
CA ASP A 107 -20.30 21.59 -5.85
C ASP A 107 -21.05 20.50 -6.67
N VAL A 108 -20.81 19.24 -6.31
CA VAL A 108 -21.40 18.07 -6.98
C VAL A 108 -22.90 17.96 -6.79
N GLU A 109 -23.43 18.41 -5.66
CA GLU A 109 -24.87 18.37 -5.40
C GLU A 109 -25.60 19.35 -6.32
N GLY A 110 -25.13 20.60 -6.39
CA GLY A 110 -25.60 21.61 -7.31
C GLY A 110 -25.50 21.17 -8.77
N MET A 111 -24.38 20.52 -9.15
CA MET A 111 -24.20 19.95 -10.49
C MET A 111 -25.28 18.91 -10.81
N LEU A 112 -25.48 17.93 -9.93
CA LEU A 112 -26.45 16.86 -10.14
C LEU A 112 -27.89 17.38 -10.14
N THR A 113 -28.21 18.33 -9.26
CA THR A 113 -29.52 19.00 -9.24
C THR A 113 -29.77 19.78 -10.53
N LEU A 114 -28.78 20.54 -11.01
CA LEU A 114 -28.88 21.30 -12.25
C LEU A 114 -29.10 20.37 -13.45
N MET A 115 -28.32 19.30 -13.54
CA MET A 115 -28.42 18.31 -14.61
C MET A 115 -29.80 17.64 -14.62
N GLN A 116 -30.24 17.08 -13.48
CA GLN A 116 -31.55 16.44 -13.38
C GLN A 116 -32.69 17.39 -13.73
N ARG A 117 -32.65 18.63 -13.23
CA ARG A 117 -33.65 19.65 -13.53
C ARG A 117 -33.73 19.97 -15.03
N ARG A 118 -32.59 20.05 -15.72
CA ARG A 118 -32.54 20.31 -17.17
C ARG A 118 -33.12 19.14 -17.97
N ILE A 119 -32.76 17.91 -17.63
CA ILE A 119 -33.25 16.72 -18.32
C ILE A 119 -34.76 16.54 -18.06
N LEU A 120 -35.21 16.71 -16.81
CA LEU A 120 -36.62 16.68 -16.46
C LEU A 120 -37.43 17.74 -17.21
N SER A 121 -36.88 18.94 -17.42
CA SER A 121 -37.52 19.97 -18.22
C SER A 121 -37.75 19.52 -19.66
N ASP A 122 -36.76 18.87 -20.29
CA ASP A 122 -36.90 18.36 -21.66
C ASP A 122 -37.91 17.19 -21.73
N LEU A 123 -37.88 16.28 -20.75
CA LEU A 123 -38.83 15.19 -20.63
C LEU A 123 -40.26 15.71 -20.45
N LYS A 124 -40.48 16.70 -19.57
CA LYS A 124 -41.78 17.36 -19.36
C LYS A 124 -42.26 18.08 -20.62
N GLN A 125 -41.34 18.70 -21.37
CA GLN A 125 -41.70 19.36 -22.63
C GLN A 125 -42.14 18.37 -23.71
N LYS A 126 -41.45 17.23 -23.84
CA LYS A 126 -41.75 16.23 -24.87
C LYS A 126 -42.93 15.32 -24.47
N TYR A 127 -43.03 14.98 -23.19
CA TYR A 127 -44.00 14.03 -22.64
C TYR A 127 -44.81 14.64 -21.47
N PRO A 128 -45.50 15.77 -21.67
CA PRO A 128 -46.19 16.49 -20.58
C PRO A 128 -47.32 15.66 -19.92
N GLU A 129 -47.85 14.67 -20.63
CA GLU A 129 -48.95 13.82 -20.13
C GLU A 129 -48.48 12.74 -19.15
N TYR A 130 -47.21 12.33 -19.25
CA TYR A 130 -46.63 11.20 -18.51
C TYR A 130 -45.68 11.63 -17.40
N VAL A 131 -44.96 12.73 -17.58
CA VAL A 131 -43.94 13.16 -16.63
C VAL A 131 -44.55 14.07 -15.57
N ARG A 132 -44.92 13.48 -14.43
CA ARG A 132 -45.47 14.20 -13.26
C ARG A 132 -44.50 14.32 -12.09
N GLU A 133 -43.52 13.43 -12.07
CA GLU A 133 -42.51 13.33 -11.01
C GLU A 133 -41.44 14.42 -11.14
N GLU A 134 -40.84 14.79 -10.00
CA GLU A 134 -39.65 15.66 -9.93
C GLU A 134 -38.35 14.84 -9.82
N ASP A 135 -38.44 13.51 -9.83
CA ASP A 135 -37.32 12.59 -9.87
C ASP A 135 -37.08 12.10 -11.30
N LEU A 136 -35.82 12.17 -11.75
CA LEU A 136 -35.43 11.80 -13.11
C LEU A 136 -35.69 10.32 -13.43
N VAL A 137 -35.39 9.43 -12.49
CA VAL A 137 -35.50 7.98 -12.72
C VAL A 137 -36.96 7.61 -12.88
N PHE A 138 -37.83 8.07 -11.98
CA PHE A 138 -39.27 7.80 -12.07
C PHE A 138 -39.89 8.44 -13.31
N ALA A 139 -39.51 9.67 -13.67
CA ALA A 139 -39.96 10.30 -14.91
C ALA A 139 -39.64 9.46 -16.16
N MET A 140 -38.44 8.88 -16.24
CA MET A 140 -38.06 8.01 -17.36
C MET A 140 -38.83 6.68 -17.35
N GLN A 141 -39.07 6.10 -16.17
CA GLN A 141 -39.90 4.90 -16.02
C GLN A 141 -41.35 5.14 -16.44
N ASP A 142 -41.91 6.31 -16.10
CA ASP A 142 -43.26 6.73 -16.51
C ASP A 142 -43.36 6.85 -18.02
N VAL A 143 -42.40 7.52 -18.67
CA VAL A 143 -42.34 7.60 -20.13
C VAL A 143 -42.27 6.21 -20.75
N TYR A 144 -41.40 5.34 -20.25
CA TYR A 144 -41.27 3.98 -20.77
C TYR A 144 -42.53 3.14 -20.56
N SER A 145 -43.17 3.24 -19.39
CA SER A 145 -44.35 2.44 -19.08
C SER A 145 -45.51 2.71 -20.05
N HIS A 146 -45.67 3.96 -20.48
CA HIS A 146 -46.72 4.41 -21.41
C HIS A 146 -46.33 4.28 -22.88
N THR A 147 -45.08 4.59 -23.25
CA THR A 147 -44.65 4.62 -24.65
C THR A 147 -44.01 3.33 -25.13
N LYS A 148 -43.51 2.50 -24.20
CA LYS A 148 -42.62 1.35 -24.45
C LYS A 148 -41.36 1.68 -25.23
N ARG A 149 -40.99 2.97 -25.33
CA ARG A 149 -39.77 3.43 -25.96
C ARG A 149 -38.66 3.53 -24.91
N SER A 150 -37.60 2.75 -25.10
CA SER A 150 -36.44 2.76 -24.22
C SER A 150 -35.48 3.91 -24.55
N PHE A 151 -34.61 4.22 -23.59
CA PHE A 151 -33.62 5.27 -23.66
C PHE A 151 -32.23 4.74 -24.04
N VAL A 152 -31.52 5.50 -24.87
CA VAL A 152 -30.07 5.39 -25.07
C VAL A 152 -29.41 6.56 -24.33
N ILE A 153 -28.50 6.27 -23.40
CA ILE A 153 -27.88 7.26 -22.52
C ILE A 153 -26.41 7.41 -22.90
N LEU A 154 -26.01 8.61 -23.31
CA LEU A 154 -24.66 8.96 -23.75
C LEU A 154 -24.07 9.98 -22.78
N ILE A 155 -23.02 9.62 -22.05
CA ILE A 155 -22.36 10.48 -21.05
C ILE A 155 -20.93 10.77 -21.52
N ASP A 156 -20.67 12.00 -21.92
CA ASP A 156 -19.35 12.52 -22.27
C ASP A 156 -18.69 13.17 -21.06
N GLU A 157 -17.36 13.06 -20.99
CA GLU A 157 -16.53 13.55 -19.88
C GLU A 157 -16.99 13.04 -18.50
N TRP A 158 -17.42 11.78 -18.39
CA TRP A 158 -17.95 11.23 -17.14
C TRP A 158 -16.94 11.31 -15.97
N ASP A 159 -15.64 11.18 -16.28
CA ASP A 159 -14.55 11.19 -15.31
C ASP A 159 -14.09 12.60 -14.90
N CYS A 160 -14.70 13.67 -15.43
CA CYS A 160 -14.28 15.05 -15.14
C CYS A 160 -14.27 15.36 -13.63
N LEU A 161 -15.21 14.79 -12.89
CA LEU A 161 -15.28 14.95 -11.45
C LEU A 161 -14.05 14.37 -10.73
N PHE A 162 -13.56 13.21 -11.16
CA PHE A 162 -12.38 12.57 -10.58
C PHE A 162 -11.09 13.33 -10.88
N ARG A 163 -11.09 14.16 -11.92
CA ARG A 163 -9.95 15.00 -12.29
C ARG A 163 -9.95 16.36 -11.58
N GLU A 164 -11.11 16.94 -11.33
CA GLU A 164 -11.23 18.26 -10.69
C GLU A 164 -11.33 18.17 -9.16
N TYR A 165 -12.09 17.20 -8.64
CA TYR A 165 -12.33 16.99 -7.21
C TYR A 165 -11.51 15.81 -6.68
N GLN A 166 -10.21 15.83 -6.95
CA GLN A 166 -9.31 14.67 -6.72
C GLN A 166 -9.29 14.21 -5.26
N GLN A 167 -9.38 15.15 -4.31
CA GLN A 167 -9.31 14.89 -2.87
C GLN A 167 -10.68 14.71 -2.19
N ASP A 168 -11.79 15.01 -2.87
CA ASP A 168 -13.13 14.95 -2.28
C ASP A 168 -13.80 13.59 -2.56
N GLN A 169 -13.43 12.59 -1.75
CA GLN A 169 -13.98 11.24 -1.85
C GLN A 169 -15.50 11.20 -1.60
N LYS A 170 -16.03 12.12 -0.79
CA LYS A 170 -17.47 12.19 -0.48
C LYS A 170 -18.26 12.63 -1.72
N ALA A 171 -17.78 13.66 -2.41
CA ALA A 171 -18.32 14.14 -3.68
C ALA A 171 -18.26 13.06 -4.77
N GLN A 172 -17.12 12.39 -4.92
CA GLN A 172 -16.95 11.28 -5.87
C GLN A 172 -17.94 10.13 -5.60
N LYS A 173 -18.09 9.74 -4.32
CA LYS A 173 -19.04 8.71 -3.91
C LYS A 173 -20.49 9.10 -4.23
N LYS A 174 -20.89 10.33 -3.93
CA LYS A 174 -22.24 10.84 -4.22
C LYS A 174 -22.55 10.79 -5.72
N TYR A 175 -21.58 11.14 -6.57
CA TYR A 175 -21.73 11.03 -8.02
C TYR A 175 -21.87 9.59 -8.51
N LEU A 176 -21.04 8.67 -8.01
CA LEU A 176 -21.13 7.25 -8.34
C LEU A 176 -22.45 6.63 -7.90
N ASP A 177 -22.91 6.97 -6.69
CA ASP A 177 -24.19 6.49 -6.15
C ASP A 177 -25.36 6.96 -7.01
N PHE A 178 -25.32 8.22 -7.49
CA PHE A 178 -26.29 8.73 -8.46
C PHE A 178 -26.28 7.94 -9.77
N LEU A 179 -25.10 7.69 -10.37
CA LEU A 179 -25.02 6.92 -11.63
C LEU A 179 -25.55 5.49 -11.46
N ARG A 180 -25.31 4.85 -10.30
CA ARG A 180 -25.89 3.53 -9.99
C ARG A 180 -27.41 3.60 -9.91
N ALA A 181 -27.96 4.57 -9.16
CA ALA A 181 -29.40 4.73 -9.03
C ALA A 181 -30.08 5.03 -10.38
N TRP A 182 -29.42 5.81 -11.24
CA TRP A 182 -29.98 6.22 -12.51
C TRP A 182 -29.93 5.14 -13.61
N LEU A 183 -28.92 4.25 -13.59
CA LEU A 183 -28.66 3.33 -14.70
C LEU A 183 -28.84 1.85 -14.35
N LYS A 184 -28.51 1.44 -13.13
CA LYS A 184 -28.48 0.03 -12.75
C LYS A 184 -29.91 -0.52 -12.63
N ASP A 185 -30.10 -1.73 -13.16
CA ASP A 185 -31.36 -2.47 -13.08
C ASP A 185 -32.58 -1.72 -13.65
N GLN A 186 -32.33 -0.77 -14.57
CA GLN A 186 -33.37 0.02 -15.23
C GLN A 186 -33.80 -0.62 -16.56
N ASP A 187 -35.03 -1.14 -16.63
CA ASP A 187 -35.59 -1.77 -17.85
C ASP A 187 -35.88 -0.77 -18.99
N ASN A 188 -36.05 0.50 -18.63
CA ASN A 188 -36.24 1.59 -19.57
C ASN A 188 -34.93 2.01 -20.28
N VAL A 189 -33.77 1.47 -19.92
CA VAL A 189 -32.48 1.77 -20.57
C VAL A 189 -32.12 0.67 -21.57
N ALA A 190 -32.12 1.02 -22.86
CA ALA A 190 -31.74 0.11 -23.94
C ALA A 190 -30.22 -0.02 -24.08
N PHE A 191 -29.49 1.09 -23.89
CA PHE A 191 -28.04 1.15 -24.01
C PHE A 191 -27.48 2.37 -23.26
N ALA A 192 -26.32 2.22 -22.64
CA ALA A 192 -25.60 3.32 -22.02
C ALA A 192 -24.13 3.30 -22.47
N TYR A 193 -23.64 4.45 -22.93
CA TYR A 193 -22.27 4.65 -23.37
C TYR A 193 -21.66 5.83 -22.63
N MET A 194 -20.60 5.59 -21.88
CA MET A 194 -19.84 6.64 -21.22
C MET A 194 -18.46 6.77 -21.87
N THR A 195 -17.95 7.99 -21.97
CA THR A 195 -16.58 8.22 -22.43
C THR A 195 -15.86 9.27 -21.59
N GLY A 196 -14.56 9.07 -21.42
CA GLY A 196 -13.72 9.81 -20.50
C GLY A 196 -12.24 9.61 -20.78
N ILE A 197 -11.37 10.15 -19.94
CA ILE A 197 -9.92 9.90 -20.01
C ILE A 197 -9.57 8.68 -19.17
N LEU A 198 -10.06 8.62 -17.93
CA LEU A 198 -9.76 7.55 -16.98
C LEU A 198 -10.76 6.37 -17.09
N PRO A 199 -10.31 5.14 -16.81
CA PRO A 199 -11.21 4.01 -16.54
C PRO A 199 -12.00 4.23 -15.23
N ILE A 200 -12.92 3.32 -14.93
CA ILE A 200 -13.80 3.46 -13.76
C ILE A 200 -13.01 3.27 -12.47
N LYS A 201 -13.14 4.24 -11.55
CA LYS A 201 -12.52 4.21 -10.21
C LYS A 201 -12.63 2.83 -9.55
N LYS A 202 -11.52 2.30 -9.03
CA LYS A 202 -11.50 1.05 -8.24
C LYS A 202 -11.48 1.34 -6.74
N TYR A 203 -12.19 0.52 -5.96
CA TYR A 203 -12.07 0.43 -4.51
C TYR A 203 -11.56 -0.98 -4.17
N GLY A 204 -10.27 -1.09 -3.83
CA GLY A 204 -9.58 -2.39 -3.83
C GLY A 204 -9.48 -2.95 -5.25
N SER A 205 -9.85 -4.22 -5.45
CA SER A 205 -9.80 -4.89 -6.76
C SER A 205 -11.06 -4.70 -7.63
N HIS A 206 -12.08 -3.99 -7.15
CA HIS A 206 -13.38 -3.91 -7.81
C HIS A 206 -13.70 -2.50 -8.34
N SER A 207 -14.19 -2.43 -9.58
CA SER A 207 -14.67 -1.19 -10.20
C SER A 207 -15.93 -0.68 -9.50
N ALA A 208 -15.99 0.64 -9.25
CA ALA A 208 -17.08 1.28 -8.52
C ALA A 208 -18.43 1.20 -9.25
N LEU A 209 -18.43 1.01 -10.58
CA LEU A 209 -19.61 0.81 -11.42
C LEU A 209 -19.49 -0.53 -12.17
N ASN A 210 -19.55 -1.63 -11.43
CA ASN A 210 -19.36 -2.99 -11.95
C ASN A 210 -20.39 -3.48 -12.99
N MET A 211 -21.43 -2.69 -13.29
CA MET A 211 -22.36 -2.98 -14.38
C MET A 211 -21.83 -2.60 -15.76
N PHE A 212 -20.79 -1.76 -15.83
CA PHE A 212 -20.18 -1.34 -17.08
C PHE A 212 -19.06 -2.29 -17.52
N THR A 213 -19.05 -2.63 -18.81
CA THR A 213 -17.88 -3.19 -19.46
C THR A 213 -16.91 -2.05 -19.80
N GLU A 214 -15.70 -2.12 -19.27
CA GLU A 214 -14.67 -1.10 -19.45
C GLU A 214 -13.78 -1.41 -20.66
N TYR A 215 -13.56 -0.40 -21.49
CA TYR A 215 -12.60 -0.41 -22.58
C TYR A 215 -11.63 0.76 -22.37
N SER A 216 -10.34 0.50 -22.43
CA SER A 216 -9.30 1.49 -22.12
C SER A 216 -8.06 1.34 -23.00
N MET A 217 -7.08 2.21 -22.83
CA MET A 217 -5.80 2.11 -23.54
C MET A 217 -5.00 0.86 -23.17
N THR A 218 -5.20 0.30 -21.97
CA THR A 218 -4.53 -0.94 -21.53
C THR A 218 -5.32 -2.19 -21.88
N GLU A 219 -6.63 -2.08 -22.01
CA GLU A 219 -7.55 -3.17 -22.35
C GLU A 219 -8.61 -2.67 -23.36
N PRO A 220 -8.25 -2.54 -24.65
CA PRO A 220 -9.13 -1.92 -25.65
C PRO A 220 -10.18 -2.89 -26.21
N GLY A 221 -10.04 -4.20 -25.95
CA GLY A 221 -10.95 -5.24 -26.41
C GLY A 221 -11.24 -5.16 -27.91
N GLU A 222 -12.49 -5.42 -28.30
CA GLU A 222 -12.93 -5.33 -29.71
C GLU A 222 -13.08 -3.89 -30.22
N LEU A 223 -12.94 -2.89 -29.34
CA LEU A 223 -13.08 -1.50 -29.72
C LEU A 223 -11.79 -0.87 -30.20
N ALA A 224 -10.65 -1.58 -30.13
CA ALA A 224 -9.32 -1.06 -30.47
C ALA A 224 -9.34 -0.18 -31.72
N ALA A 225 -9.85 -0.68 -32.86
CA ALA A 225 -9.91 0.00 -34.17
C ALA A 225 -10.65 1.37 -34.20
N TYR A 226 -11.39 1.71 -33.15
CA TYR A 226 -12.20 2.93 -33.05
C TYR A 226 -11.64 3.96 -32.07
N PHE A 227 -10.51 3.66 -31.40
CA PHE A 227 -9.89 4.58 -30.44
C PHE A 227 -9.28 5.81 -31.12
N GLY A 228 -8.72 5.66 -32.33
CA GLY A 228 -8.08 6.72 -33.10
C GLY A 228 -8.10 6.45 -34.61
N PHE A 229 -7.17 7.06 -35.35
CA PHE A 229 -6.94 6.70 -36.75
C PHE A 229 -5.98 5.52 -36.84
N THR A 230 -6.28 4.59 -37.73
CA THR A 230 -5.45 3.43 -38.06
C THR A 230 -4.37 3.83 -39.07
N GLU A 231 -3.31 3.03 -39.12
CA GLU A 231 -2.20 3.24 -40.08
C GLU A 231 -2.69 3.40 -41.53
N ASN A 232 -3.65 2.58 -41.98
CA ASN A 232 -4.19 2.66 -43.33
C ASN A 232 -4.96 3.97 -43.59
N GLU A 233 -5.72 4.46 -42.61
CA GLU A 233 -6.44 5.73 -42.73
C GLU A 233 -5.47 6.90 -42.82
N VAL A 234 -4.42 6.91 -41.98
CA VAL A 234 -3.38 7.94 -42.03
C VAL A 234 -2.61 7.90 -43.34
N LYS A 235 -2.28 6.71 -43.84
CA LYS A 235 -1.62 6.53 -45.13
C LYS A 235 -2.45 7.10 -46.29
N ASN A 236 -3.76 6.86 -46.29
CA ASN A 236 -4.66 7.41 -47.30
C ASN A 236 -4.73 8.94 -47.22
N LEU A 237 -4.82 9.51 -46.02
CA LEU A 237 -4.80 10.97 -45.82
C LEU A 237 -3.47 11.58 -46.29
N CYS A 238 -2.33 10.94 -46.03
CA CYS A 238 -1.04 11.40 -46.52
C CYS A 238 -0.99 11.44 -48.07
N MET A 239 -1.55 10.42 -48.73
CA MET A 239 -1.65 10.40 -50.19
C MET A 239 -2.54 11.51 -50.73
N GLU A 240 -3.69 11.76 -50.08
CA GLU A 240 -4.66 12.78 -50.49
C GLU A 240 -4.10 14.20 -50.35
N TYR A 241 -3.43 14.49 -49.23
CA TYR A 241 -2.90 15.82 -48.92
C TYR A 241 -1.43 16.02 -49.35
N GLY A 242 -0.82 15.03 -50.02
CA GLY A 242 0.56 15.11 -50.51
C GLY A 242 1.61 15.20 -49.39
N MET A 243 1.37 14.55 -48.26
CA MET A 243 2.25 14.51 -47.09
C MET A 243 3.06 13.21 -47.05
N ASP A 244 4.24 13.23 -46.42
CA ASP A 244 5.08 12.04 -46.29
C ASP A 244 4.56 11.11 -45.18
N PHE A 245 4.25 9.86 -45.54
CA PHE A 245 3.68 8.90 -44.60
C PHE A 245 4.70 8.41 -43.56
N GLU A 246 5.96 8.22 -43.92
CA GLU A 246 6.98 7.76 -42.96
C GLU A 246 7.29 8.86 -41.93
N GLU A 247 7.25 10.13 -42.34
CA GLU A 247 7.36 11.24 -41.42
C GLU A 247 6.11 11.36 -40.54
N ALA A 248 4.90 11.18 -41.09
CA ALA A 248 3.67 11.12 -40.29
C ALA A 248 3.71 10.00 -39.25
N LYS A 249 4.24 8.83 -39.64
CA LYS A 249 4.48 7.67 -38.77
C LYS A 249 5.43 8.03 -37.64
N ALA A 250 6.61 8.57 -37.95
CA ALA A 250 7.58 8.98 -36.94
C ALA A 250 7.03 10.02 -35.95
N TRP A 251 6.14 10.90 -36.40
CA TRP A 251 5.56 11.95 -35.57
C TRP A 251 4.39 11.51 -34.70
N TYR A 252 3.52 10.64 -35.21
CA TYR A 252 2.21 10.39 -34.60
C TYR A 252 1.87 8.91 -34.37
N ASP A 253 2.65 7.96 -34.91
CA ASP A 253 2.49 6.53 -34.66
C ASP A 253 3.17 6.11 -33.37
N GLY A 254 2.54 5.23 -32.60
CA GLY A 254 3.15 4.66 -31.41
C GLY A 254 2.17 4.08 -30.41
N TYR A 255 0.86 4.28 -30.58
CA TYR A 255 -0.13 3.70 -29.69
C TYR A 255 -0.52 2.30 -30.18
N GLY A 256 0.12 1.28 -29.61
CA GLY A 256 -0.19 -0.13 -29.89
C GLY A 256 -1.40 -0.59 -29.09
N LEU A 257 -2.47 -1.01 -29.76
CA LEU A 257 -3.66 -1.58 -29.13
C LEU A 257 -3.89 -3.00 -29.62
N ILE A 258 -4.14 -3.93 -28.70
CA ILE A 258 -4.26 -5.36 -29.01
C ILE A 258 -5.69 -5.81 -28.79
N THR A 259 -6.25 -6.49 -29.79
CA THR A 259 -7.52 -7.20 -29.67
C THR A 259 -7.26 -8.69 -29.72
N HIS A 260 -7.66 -9.41 -28.67
CA HIS A 260 -7.62 -10.86 -28.62
C HIS A 260 -8.84 -11.47 -29.31
N LYS A 261 -8.63 -12.28 -30.36
CA LYS A 261 -9.66 -13.16 -30.94
C LYS A 261 -9.35 -14.61 -30.62
N GLN A 262 -10.36 -15.48 -30.72
CA GLN A 262 -10.22 -16.92 -30.39
C GLN A 262 -9.08 -17.63 -31.12
N ASP A 263 -8.69 -17.13 -32.29
CA ASP A 263 -7.72 -17.73 -33.21
C ASP A 263 -6.42 -16.93 -33.38
N ARG A 264 -6.38 -15.65 -32.99
CA ARG A 264 -5.21 -14.77 -33.14
C ARG A 264 -5.35 -13.47 -32.37
N ASP A 265 -4.21 -12.83 -32.10
CA ASP A 265 -4.14 -11.44 -31.67
C ASP A 265 -4.08 -10.52 -32.89
N ILE A 266 -4.79 -9.39 -32.81
CA ILE A 266 -4.75 -8.32 -33.81
C ILE A 266 -4.17 -7.07 -33.16
N CYS A 267 -3.01 -6.64 -33.65
CA CYS A 267 -2.36 -5.42 -33.19
C CYS A 267 -2.74 -4.25 -34.11
N TYR A 268 -3.25 -3.19 -33.52
CA TYR A 268 -3.54 -1.92 -34.17
C TYR A 268 -2.50 -0.89 -33.78
N SER A 269 -1.94 -0.20 -34.77
CA SER A 269 -1.18 1.02 -34.58
C SER A 269 -2.15 2.20 -34.70
N MET A 270 -2.23 3.00 -33.63
CA MET A 270 -3.17 4.10 -33.50
C MET A 270 -2.50 5.45 -33.48
N TYR A 271 -3.18 6.40 -34.11
CA TYR A 271 -2.75 7.78 -34.30
C TYR A 271 -3.78 8.73 -33.70
N SER A 272 -3.31 9.81 -33.09
CA SER A 272 -4.13 10.93 -32.63
C SER A 272 -4.86 11.57 -33.82
N PRO A 273 -6.20 11.50 -33.91
CA PRO A 273 -6.97 12.12 -34.99
C PRO A 273 -6.69 13.62 -35.13
N LYS A 274 -6.62 14.34 -34.00
CA LYS A 274 -6.36 15.79 -34.02
C LYS A 274 -4.99 16.12 -34.57
N SER A 275 -3.95 15.38 -34.17
CA SER A 275 -2.58 15.64 -34.61
C SER A 275 -2.42 15.37 -36.10
N VAL A 276 -3.00 14.27 -36.59
CA VAL A 276 -2.99 13.93 -38.03
C VAL A 276 -3.76 14.99 -38.83
N VAL A 277 -4.98 15.34 -38.43
CA VAL A 277 -5.80 16.35 -39.13
C VAL A 277 -5.08 17.70 -39.21
N GLU A 278 -4.53 18.21 -38.11
CA GLU A 278 -3.79 19.48 -38.12
C GLU A 278 -2.54 19.41 -38.98
N ALA A 279 -1.84 18.28 -39.01
CA ALA A 279 -0.67 18.10 -39.85
C ALA A 279 -1.03 18.15 -41.35
N MET A 280 -2.11 17.48 -41.75
CA MET A 280 -2.60 17.47 -43.12
C MET A 280 -3.05 18.87 -43.56
N LEU A 281 -3.93 19.50 -42.77
CA LEU A 281 -4.49 20.82 -43.12
C LEU A 281 -3.43 21.93 -43.14
N ARG A 282 -2.40 21.84 -42.30
CA ARG A 282 -1.30 22.83 -42.26
C ARG A 282 -0.14 22.50 -43.19
N HIS A 283 -0.16 21.33 -43.82
CA HIS A 283 0.97 20.75 -44.54
C HIS A 283 2.29 20.81 -43.75
N LYS A 284 2.22 20.51 -42.45
CA LYS A 284 3.37 20.63 -41.54
C LYS A 284 3.27 19.66 -40.38
N PHE A 285 4.31 18.86 -40.17
CA PHE A 285 4.45 18.05 -38.95
C PHE A 285 4.85 18.90 -37.74
N GLY A 286 4.25 18.62 -36.58
CA GLY A 286 4.37 19.49 -35.41
C GLY A 286 3.69 18.92 -34.17
N THR A 287 3.69 19.72 -33.10
CA THR A 287 3.01 19.42 -31.83
C THR A 287 1.63 20.07 -31.83
N TYR A 288 0.61 19.26 -32.05
CA TYR A 288 -0.81 19.62 -32.21
C TYR A 288 -1.73 18.95 -31.18
N TRP A 289 -1.22 17.99 -30.42
CA TRP A 289 -2.00 17.18 -29.50
C TRP A 289 -2.62 18.01 -28.36
N ASN A 290 -1.88 18.94 -27.75
CA ASN A 290 -2.42 19.88 -26.75
C ASN A 290 -1.48 21.11 -26.60
N GLN A 291 -1.99 22.33 -26.80
CA GLN A 291 -1.18 23.56 -26.71
C GLN A 291 -1.42 24.40 -25.44
N THR A 292 -2.28 23.96 -24.51
CA THR A 292 -2.77 24.82 -23.41
C THR A 292 -2.57 24.27 -21.98
N GLU A 293 -2.19 23.00 -21.76
CA GLU A 293 -2.11 22.39 -20.41
C GLU A 293 -1.01 21.30 -20.21
N THR A 294 -0.06 21.11 -21.13
CA THR A 294 0.63 19.82 -21.28
C THR A 294 1.79 19.53 -20.35
N TYR A 295 2.92 20.20 -20.56
CA TYR A 295 4.15 19.80 -19.89
C TYR A 295 4.08 20.09 -18.38
N GLU A 296 3.29 21.09 -17.95
CA GLU A 296 3.09 21.40 -16.53
C GLU A 296 2.30 20.29 -15.82
N ALA A 297 1.25 19.76 -16.46
CA ALA A 297 0.51 18.62 -15.92
C ALA A 297 1.36 17.34 -15.92
N LEU A 298 2.13 17.09 -17.00
CA LEU A 298 3.07 15.96 -17.07
C LEU A 298 4.14 16.06 -15.96
N LYS A 299 4.69 17.26 -15.76
CA LYS A 299 5.73 17.57 -14.78
C LYS A 299 5.32 17.15 -13.36
N VAL A 300 4.08 17.41 -12.96
CA VAL A 300 3.57 17.03 -11.63
C VAL A 300 3.77 15.54 -11.35
N TYR A 301 3.47 14.68 -12.32
CA TYR A 301 3.55 13.23 -12.14
C TYR A 301 4.99 12.71 -12.22
N ILE A 302 5.76 13.17 -13.20
CA ILE A 302 7.14 12.69 -13.38
C ILE A 302 8.08 13.17 -12.25
N GLN A 303 7.72 14.24 -11.52
CA GLN A 303 8.47 14.73 -10.35
C GLN A 303 8.33 13.87 -9.10
N MET A 304 7.28 13.05 -8.98
CA MET A 304 7.03 12.26 -7.77
C MET A 304 8.17 11.27 -7.48
N ASN A 305 8.89 10.84 -8.52
CA ASN A 305 10.09 9.99 -8.47
C ASN A 305 10.03 8.79 -7.50
N MET A 306 8.86 8.14 -7.38
CA MET A 306 8.70 6.90 -6.61
C MET A 306 9.33 5.72 -7.38
N ASP A 307 9.93 4.77 -6.67
CA ASP A 307 10.49 3.51 -7.21
C ASP A 307 11.31 3.65 -8.50
N GLY A 308 12.19 4.67 -8.58
CA GLY A 308 13.02 4.89 -9.77
C GLY A 308 12.23 5.30 -11.02
N LEU A 309 11.12 6.02 -10.85
CA LEU A 309 10.34 6.59 -11.97
C LEU A 309 11.17 7.47 -12.88
N LYS A 310 12.09 8.27 -12.33
CA LYS A 310 13.00 9.10 -13.12
C LYS A 310 13.84 8.26 -14.08
N ASP A 311 14.47 7.20 -13.59
CA ASP A 311 15.35 6.35 -14.41
C ASP A 311 14.56 5.64 -15.50
N ALA A 312 13.33 5.18 -15.19
CA ALA A 312 12.42 4.61 -16.18
C ALA A 312 12.05 5.61 -17.28
N ILE A 313 11.78 6.88 -16.94
CA ILE A 313 11.46 7.92 -17.93
C ILE A 313 12.68 8.24 -18.80
N VAL A 314 13.87 8.32 -18.19
CA VAL A 314 15.12 8.56 -18.93
C VAL A 314 15.43 7.39 -19.87
N GLY A 315 15.24 6.15 -19.44
CA GLY A 315 15.36 4.96 -20.28
C GLY A 315 14.37 4.99 -21.46
N MET A 316 13.10 5.31 -21.21
CA MET A 316 12.10 5.44 -22.29
C MET A 316 12.41 6.57 -23.27
N LEU A 317 13.07 7.65 -22.84
CA LEU A 317 13.56 8.71 -23.73
C LEU A 317 14.75 8.26 -24.60
N ALA A 318 15.51 7.26 -24.14
CA ALA A 318 16.53 6.57 -24.93
C ALA A 318 15.92 5.46 -25.83
N GLY A 319 14.61 5.23 -25.76
CA GLY A 319 13.91 4.24 -26.57
C GLY A 319 13.73 2.87 -25.92
N GLU A 320 14.02 2.74 -24.62
CA GLU A 320 13.73 1.53 -23.86
C GLU A 320 12.22 1.36 -23.62
N SER A 321 11.80 0.10 -23.43
CA SER A 321 10.46 -0.23 -22.93
C SER A 321 10.56 -0.74 -21.49
N ILE A 322 9.69 -0.27 -20.62
CA ILE A 322 9.72 -0.58 -19.18
C ILE A 322 8.52 -1.45 -18.82
N ARG A 323 8.76 -2.65 -18.30
CA ARG A 323 7.68 -3.54 -17.83
C ARG A 323 6.99 -2.93 -16.60
N ILE A 324 5.65 -2.97 -16.58
CA ILE A 324 4.83 -2.45 -15.49
C ILE A 324 3.68 -3.40 -15.16
N ASN A 325 3.19 -3.32 -13.92
CA ASN A 325 1.94 -3.96 -13.50
C ASN A 325 0.79 -2.95 -13.49
N THR A 326 -0.12 -3.04 -14.46
CA THR A 326 -1.31 -2.16 -14.53
C THR A 326 -2.41 -2.52 -13.53
N GLY A 327 -2.32 -3.69 -12.88
CA GLY A 327 -3.34 -4.20 -11.98
C GLY A 327 -3.45 -3.46 -10.65
N THR A 328 -2.38 -2.77 -10.22
CA THR A 328 -2.32 -2.00 -8.96
C THR A 328 -2.98 -0.62 -9.08
N PHE A 329 -3.16 -0.13 -10.31
CA PHE A 329 -3.67 1.21 -10.56
C PHE A 329 -5.12 1.36 -10.09
N SER A 330 -5.35 2.35 -9.23
CA SER A 330 -6.65 2.64 -8.59
C SER A 330 -7.63 3.41 -9.48
N ASN A 331 -7.27 3.65 -10.76
CA ASN A 331 -8.06 4.41 -11.73
C ASN A 331 -8.38 5.84 -11.25
N ASP A 332 -7.41 6.55 -10.67
CA ASP A 332 -7.51 7.96 -10.30
C ASP A 332 -6.20 8.74 -10.51
N MET A 333 -6.18 10.01 -10.09
CA MET A 333 -5.05 10.94 -10.30
C MET A 333 -4.16 11.12 -9.06
N THR A 334 -4.43 10.42 -7.95
CA THR A 334 -3.86 10.76 -6.63
C THR A 334 -3.44 9.56 -5.78
N THR A 335 -4.00 8.38 -6.01
CA THR A 335 -3.73 7.19 -5.20
C THR A 335 -2.66 6.35 -5.90
N PHE A 336 -1.39 6.64 -5.60
CA PHE A 336 -0.24 5.93 -6.14
C PHE A 336 0.51 5.21 -5.01
N ALA A 337 0.74 3.90 -5.19
CA ALA A 337 1.56 3.10 -4.28
C ALA A 337 2.95 2.86 -4.87
N THR A 338 3.04 2.75 -6.21
CA THR A 338 4.28 2.44 -6.93
C THR A 338 4.46 3.31 -8.17
N ARG A 339 5.66 3.27 -8.76
CA ARG A 339 5.92 3.83 -10.09
C ARG A 339 4.93 3.34 -11.15
N ASP A 340 4.54 2.07 -11.10
CA ASP A 340 3.70 1.45 -12.12
C ASP A 340 2.30 2.07 -12.17
N ASP A 341 1.78 2.55 -11.03
CA ASP A 341 0.51 3.28 -10.96
C ASP A 341 0.58 4.62 -11.72
N ILE A 342 1.71 5.33 -11.57
CA ILE A 342 1.97 6.60 -12.27
C ILE A 342 2.15 6.33 -13.77
N LEU A 343 2.92 5.32 -14.15
CA LEU A 343 3.12 4.94 -15.55
C LEU A 343 1.81 4.49 -16.21
N THR A 344 0.96 3.75 -15.50
CA THR A 344 -0.37 3.35 -15.96
C THR A 344 -1.28 4.58 -16.16
N LEU A 345 -1.25 5.54 -15.23
CA LEU A 345 -1.96 6.81 -15.42
C LEU A 345 -1.47 7.54 -16.68
N LEU A 346 -0.15 7.61 -16.90
CA LEU A 346 0.42 8.26 -18.09
C LEU A 346 0.01 7.58 -19.40
N VAL A 347 -0.26 6.26 -19.40
CA VAL A 347 -0.87 5.57 -20.55
C VAL A 347 -2.28 6.10 -20.83
N HIS A 348 -3.14 6.22 -19.81
CA HIS A 348 -4.51 6.73 -19.98
C HIS A 348 -4.55 8.22 -20.37
N LEU A 349 -3.59 9.01 -19.90
CA LEU A 349 -3.39 10.40 -20.34
C LEU A 349 -2.83 10.49 -21.77
N GLY A 350 -2.31 9.39 -22.32
CA GLY A 350 -1.72 9.27 -23.66
C GLY A 350 -0.23 9.62 -23.74
N TYR A 351 0.43 9.89 -22.61
CA TYR A 351 1.86 10.20 -22.57
C TYR A 351 2.73 8.96 -22.74
N LEU A 352 2.16 7.77 -22.58
CA LEU A 352 2.81 6.49 -22.84
C LEU A 352 1.88 5.61 -23.69
N THR A 353 2.48 4.66 -24.41
CA THR A 353 1.76 3.50 -24.96
C THR A 353 1.97 2.29 -24.05
N TYR A 354 1.07 1.31 -24.11
CA TYR A 354 1.18 0.05 -23.39
C TYR A 354 1.15 -1.12 -24.37
N ASP A 355 2.15 -1.99 -24.29
CA ASP A 355 2.19 -3.27 -24.99
C ASP A 355 1.62 -4.36 -24.06
N GLY A 356 0.41 -4.84 -24.37
CA GLY A 356 -0.28 -5.87 -23.59
C GLY A 356 0.35 -7.26 -23.66
N ILE A 357 1.23 -7.53 -24.63
CA ILE A 357 1.95 -8.82 -24.73
C ILE A 357 3.22 -8.78 -23.86
N LEU A 358 3.97 -7.68 -23.94
CA LEU A 358 5.20 -7.51 -23.16
C LEU A 358 4.96 -6.96 -21.75
N GLU A 359 3.72 -6.53 -21.47
CA GLU A 359 3.31 -5.81 -20.26
C GLU A 359 4.20 -4.60 -19.99
N SER A 360 4.54 -3.85 -21.04
CA SER A 360 5.54 -2.78 -20.98
C SER A 360 5.03 -1.46 -21.53
N VAL A 361 5.59 -0.36 -21.05
CA VAL A 361 5.31 1.00 -21.53
C VAL A 361 6.51 1.62 -22.20
N SER A 362 6.24 2.49 -23.17
CA SER A 362 7.23 3.31 -23.85
C SER A 362 6.63 4.64 -24.29
N ILE A 363 7.48 5.60 -24.64
CA ILE A 363 7.03 6.88 -25.21
C ILE A 363 6.60 6.62 -26.66
N PRO A 364 5.35 6.92 -27.05
CA PRO A 364 4.78 6.42 -28.30
C PRO A 364 5.46 7.00 -29.53
N ASN A 365 5.64 8.33 -29.57
CA ASN A 365 6.02 9.02 -30.78
C ASN A 365 6.82 10.30 -30.53
N LYS A 366 7.31 10.92 -31.60
CA LYS A 366 8.12 12.13 -31.55
C LYS A 366 7.36 13.35 -31.01
N GLU A 367 6.04 13.44 -31.25
CA GLU A 367 5.22 14.50 -30.69
C GLU A 367 5.23 14.44 -29.15
N VAL A 368 4.98 13.26 -28.57
CA VAL A 368 4.97 13.06 -27.11
C VAL A 368 6.38 13.16 -26.52
N SER A 369 7.39 12.61 -27.19
CA SER A 369 8.79 12.72 -26.76
C SER A 369 9.23 14.18 -26.57
N LYS A 370 8.79 15.09 -27.46
CA LYS A 370 9.05 16.53 -27.30
C LYS A 370 8.41 17.13 -26.06
N GLU A 371 7.22 16.69 -25.67
CA GLU A 371 6.57 17.15 -24.44
C GLU A 371 7.36 16.73 -23.19
N TYR A 372 7.92 15.51 -23.18
CA TYR A 372 8.83 15.09 -22.11
C TYR A 372 10.11 15.94 -22.08
N VAL A 373 10.74 16.18 -23.23
CA VAL A 373 11.93 17.04 -23.32
C VAL A 373 11.64 18.44 -22.81
N ASN A 374 10.49 19.02 -23.19
CA ASN A 374 10.05 20.33 -22.72
C ASN A 374 9.85 20.33 -21.20
N ALA A 375 9.16 19.32 -20.65
CA ALA A 375 8.96 19.19 -19.21
C ALA A 375 10.31 19.14 -18.46
N ILE A 376 11.21 18.24 -18.88
CA ILE A 376 12.53 17.99 -18.28
C ILE A 376 13.45 19.20 -18.38
N SER A 377 13.39 19.95 -19.49
CA SER A 377 14.23 21.14 -19.70
C SER A 377 14.03 22.27 -18.68
N THR A 378 12.90 22.25 -17.96
CA THR A 378 12.54 23.20 -16.91
C THR A 378 12.76 22.66 -15.49
N MET A 379 13.49 21.54 -15.37
CA MET A 379 13.71 20.79 -14.13
C MET A 379 15.21 20.68 -13.83
N ASP A 380 15.55 20.35 -12.58
CA ASP A 380 16.94 20.09 -12.14
C ASP A 380 17.55 18.80 -12.75
N TRP A 381 16.89 18.20 -13.73
CA TRP A 381 17.32 16.97 -14.44
C TRP A 381 18.24 17.27 -15.64
N LYS A 382 18.45 18.55 -15.97
CA LYS A 382 19.13 18.99 -17.18
C LYS A 382 20.54 18.42 -17.34
N ASP A 383 21.33 18.42 -16.27
CA ASP A 383 22.74 17.98 -16.31
C ASP A 383 22.92 16.46 -16.46
N GLU A 384 21.88 15.67 -16.16
CA GLU A 384 21.89 14.21 -16.24
C GLU A 384 21.28 13.73 -17.57
N PHE A 385 20.24 14.44 -18.04
CA PHE A 385 19.66 14.28 -19.36
C PHE A 385 20.68 14.57 -20.48
N GLU A 386 21.49 15.63 -20.35
CA GLU A 386 22.56 15.96 -21.30
C GLU A 386 23.70 14.92 -21.33
N ARG A 387 23.96 14.21 -20.22
CA ARG A 387 24.99 13.14 -20.17
C ARG A 387 24.56 11.87 -20.88
N ASN A 388 23.28 11.50 -20.82
CA ASN A 388 22.78 10.25 -21.39
C ASN A 388 22.56 10.32 -22.91
N ILE A 389 22.19 11.48 -23.46
CA ILE A 389 22.01 11.65 -24.92
C ILE A 389 23.34 11.58 -25.70
N ILE A 390 24.47 11.89 -25.08
CA ILE A 390 25.78 11.86 -25.76
C ILE A 390 26.22 10.42 -26.08
N LYS A 391 25.64 9.39 -25.45
CA LYS A 391 26.01 7.98 -25.70
C LYS A 391 25.40 7.33 -26.95
N GLU A 392 24.33 7.87 -27.54
CA GLU A 392 23.57 7.15 -28.58
C GLU A 392 23.52 7.80 -29.97
N ARG A 393 24.32 8.84 -30.23
CA ARG A 393 24.48 9.37 -31.60
C ARG A 393 25.65 8.74 -32.39
N GLY A 394 26.08 7.54 -32.02
CA GLY A 394 27.14 6.81 -32.70
C GLY A 394 26.60 5.80 -33.72
N GLU A 395 26.97 5.98 -34.98
CA GLU A 395 26.61 5.17 -36.16
C GLU A 395 26.90 3.66 -35.99
N GLY A 396 26.08 2.82 -36.62
CA GLY A 396 26.16 1.36 -36.55
C GLY A 396 27.49 0.77 -37.02
N HIS A 397 28.18 0.09 -36.12
CA HIS A 397 29.30 -0.82 -36.43
C HIS A 397 28.93 -2.24 -35.97
N MET A 398 29.22 -3.24 -36.82
CA MET A 398 29.07 -4.68 -36.49
C MET A 398 29.86 -5.03 -35.22
N LYS A 399 29.26 -5.78 -34.29
CA LYS A 399 29.89 -6.16 -33.01
C LYS A 399 30.78 -7.40 -33.16
N SER A 400 32.10 -7.20 -33.08
CA SER A 400 33.14 -8.27 -33.11
C SER A 400 33.70 -8.57 -31.72
N LEU A 401 33.90 -9.85 -31.35
CA LEU A 401 34.41 -10.28 -30.04
C LEU A 401 35.58 -11.27 -30.16
N LEU A 402 36.67 -10.98 -29.45
CA LEU A 402 37.82 -11.88 -29.29
C LEU A 402 37.70 -12.67 -27.98
N ILE A 403 37.77 -14.00 -28.04
CA ILE A 403 37.72 -14.86 -26.85
C ILE A 403 39.07 -15.53 -26.61
N LEU A 404 39.65 -15.35 -25.43
CA LEU A 404 40.86 -16.06 -25.01
C LEU A 404 40.45 -17.38 -24.34
N GLY A 405 40.88 -18.50 -24.92
CA GLY A 405 40.53 -19.86 -24.52
C GLY A 405 39.41 -20.47 -25.36
N ALA A 406 39.75 -21.47 -26.17
CA ALA A 406 38.84 -22.21 -27.05
C ALA A 406 38.37 -23.56 -26.47
N GLY A 407 38.62 -23.80 -25.17
CA GLY A 407 38.16 -24.98 -24.43
C GLY A 407 36.64 -25.02 -24.23
N GLY A 408 36.14 -26.01 -23.48
CA GLY A 408 34.69 -26.24 -23.31
C GLY A 408 33.91 -25.02 -22.78
N PHE A 409 34.49 -24.28 -21.82
CA PHE A 409 33.89 -23.03 -21.34
C PHE A 409 33.91 -21.92 -22.39
N GLY A 410 35.00 -21.78 -23.15
CA GLY A 410 35.11 -20.84 -24.27
C GLY A 410 34.07 -21.07 -25.37
N GLN A 411 33.77 -22.33 -25.70
CA GLN A 411 32.69 -22.65 -26.64
C GLN A 411 31.32 -22.24 -26.11
N MET A 412 31.06 -22.46 -24.81
CA MET A 412 29.82 -22.03 -24.16
C MET A 412 29.67 -20.50 -24.16
N VAL A 413 30.76 -19.77 -23.96
CA VAL A 413 30.79 -18.30 -24.05
C VAL A 413 30.53 -17.85 -25.49
N LYS A 414 31.09 -18.51 -26.50
CA LYS A 414 30.81 -18.20 -27.91
C LYS A 414 29.33 -18.37 -28.24
N GLU A 415 28.71 -19.49 -27.86
CA GLU A 415 27.27 -19.70 -28.08
C GLU A 415 26.41 -18.63 -27.40
N THR A 416 26.83 -18.18 -26.21
CA THR A 416 26.16 -17.09 -25.48
C THR A 416 26.34 -15.76 -26.18
N ALA A 417 27.55 -15.45 -26.67
CA ALA A 417 27.83 -14.22 -27.41
C ALA A 417 27.03 -14.14 -28.73
N ILE A 418 26.83 -15.26 -29.43
CA ILE A 418 25.96 -15.29 -30.62
C ILE A 418 24.53 -14.86 -30.27
N GLN A 419 23.99 -15.34 -29.14
CA GLN A 419 22.64 -14.96 -28.68
C GLN A 419 22.55 -13.48 -28.26
N LEU A 420 23.68 -12.90 -27.82
CA LEU A 420 23.78 -11.47 -27.47
C LEU A 420 23.99 -10.55 -28.69
N GLY A 421 23.98 -11.11 -29.91
CA GLY A 421 24.08 -10.34 -31.16
C GLY A 421 25.52 -10.00 -31.58
N TYR A 422 26.52 -10.74 -31.09
CA TYR A 422 27.88 -10.66 -31.65
C TYR A 422 27.96 -11.46 -32.95
N GLU A 423 28.48 -10.82 -34.01
CA GLU A 423 28.49 -11.40 -35.36
C GLU A 423 29.83 -12.04 -35.71
N GLU A 424 30.93 -11.39 -35.37
CA GLU A 424 32.29 -11.89 -35.63
C GLU A 424 32.96 -12.32 -34.32
N ILE A 425 33.00 -13.64 -34.07
CA ILE A 425 33.57 -14.20 -32.85
C ILE A 425 34.73 -15.14 -33.19
N VAL A 426 35.92 -14.81 -32.69
CA VAL A 426 37.16 -15.57 -32.92
C VAL A 426 37.87 -15.87 -31.61
N PHE A 427 38.76 -16.87 -31.64
CA PHE A 427 39.50 -17.34 -30.47
C PHE A 427 41.01 -17.09 -30.57
N LEU A 428 41.63 -16.86 -29.41
CA LEU A 428 43.05 -17.11 -29.19
C LEU A 428 43.21 -18.31 -28.25
N ASP A 429 44.01 -19.29 -28.65
CA ASP A 429 44.27 -20.46 -27.82
C ASP A 429 45.66 -21.04 -28.15
N ASP A 430 46.40 -21.46 -27.13
CA ASP A 430 47.78 -21.94 -27.29
C ASP A 430 47.86 -23.41 -27.79
N ALA A 431 46.78 -24.18 -27.63
CA ALA A 431 46.74 -25.62 -27.89
C ALA A 431 45.64 -26.06 -28.86
N ALA A 432 44.58 -25.26 -29.04
CA ALA A 432 43.47 -25.58 -29.93
C ALA A 432 43.77 -25.18 -31.39
N PHE A 433 43.25 -25.98 -32.34
CA PHE A 433 43.34 -25.71 -33.77
C PHE A 433 41.92 -25.76 -34.37
N GLY A 434 41.51 -24.71 -35.09
CA GLY A 434 40.18 -24.62 -35.68
C GLY A 434 40.06 -23.41 -36.60
N LYS A 435 38.99 -23.35 -37.41
CA LYS A 435 38.73 -22.24 -38.34
C LYS A 435 38.54 -20.89 -37.65
N ASP A 436 38.07 -20.93 -36.42
CA ASP A 436 37.76 -19.73 -35.63
C ASP A 436 38.91 -19.36 -34.68
N VAL A 437 40.03 -20.11 -34.69
CA VAL A 437 41.21 -19.82 -33.86
C VAL A 437 42.21 -19.03 -34.70
N VAL A 438 42.42 -17.76 -34.36
CA VAL A 438 43.17 -16.79 -35.18
C VAL A 438 44.60 -16.51 -34.66
N GLY A 439 45.00 -17.16 -33.57
CA GLY A 439 46.33 -17.01 -32.99
C GLY A 439 46.46 -17.67 -31.61
N LYS A 440 47.59 -17.41 -30.96
CA LYS A 440 47.91 -17.84 -29.60
C LYS A 440 47.49 -16.77 -28.58
N CYS A 441 47.36 -17.12 -27.32
CA CYS A 441 46.96 -16.16 -26.28
C CYS A 441 47.93 -14.98 -26.19
N CYS A 442 49.23 -15.21 -26.43
CA CYS A 442 50.26 -14.16 -26.46
C CYS A 442 50.06 -13.11 -27.57
N ASP A 443 49.27 -13.41 -28.60
CA ASP A 443 49.06 -12.54 -29.74
C ASP A 443 47.99 -11.47 -29.47
N TYR A 444 47.39 -11.43 -28.27
CA TYR A 444 46.32 -10.49 -27.91
C TYR A 444 46.68 -9.03 -28.19
N THR A 445 47.89 -8.58 -27.87
CA THR A 445 48.30 -7.18 -28.16
C THR A 445 48.29 -6.84 -29.65
N ALA A 446 48.66 -7.80 -30.52
CA ALA A 446 48.62 -7.60 -31.97
C ALA A 446 47.19 -7.54 -32.51
N LYS A 447 46.23 -8.19 -31.82
CA LYS A 447 44.82 -8.27 -32.22
C LYS A 447 43.95 -7.10 -31.76
N TYR A 448 44.47 -6.20 -30.92
CA TYR A 448 43.73 -5.03 -30.45
C TYR A 448 43.36 -4.02 -31.56
N GLY A 449 44.13 -4.01 -32.66
CA GLY A 449 43.81 -3.23 -33.84
C GLY A 449 42.62 -3.78 -34.64
N GLU A 450 42.37 -5.08 -34.55
CA GLU A 450 41.33 -5.81 -35.28
C GLU A 450 40.05 -5.96 -34.44
N TYR A 451 40.19 -6.23 -33.13
CA TYR A 451 39.08 -6.44 -32.21
C TYR A 451 39.19 -5.48 -31.03
N LYS A 452 38.14 -4.70 -30.78
CA LYS A 452 38.08 -3.78 -29.63
C LYS A 452 37.51 -4.42 -28.36
N MET A 453 36.65 -5.42 -28.52
CA MET A 453 36.06 -6.17 -27.41
C MET A 453 36.75 -7.53 -27.26
N ALA A 454 37.10 -7.89 -26.02
CA ALA A 454 37.68 -9.21 -25.72
C ALA A 454 37.29 -9.73 -24.34
N VAL A 455 37.21 -11.05 -24.19
CA VAL A 455 36.96 -11.72 -22.89
C VAL A 455 37.87 -12.93 -22.70
N ALA A 456 38.25 -13.22 -21.45
CA ALA A 456 38.99 -14.42 -21.09
C ALA A 456 38.06 -15.53 -20.61
N ALA A 457 37.88 -16.58 -21.42
CA ALA A 457 36.95 -17.68 -21.16
C ALA A 457 37.68 -18.96 -20.73
N PHE A 458 38.43 -18.89 -19.62
CA PHE A 458 39.11 -20.04 -19.03
C PHE A 458 38.30 -20.64 -17.87
N GLY A 459 38.21 -21.98 -17.83
CA GLY A 459 37.58 -22.68 -16.71
C GLY A 459 38.38 -22.57 -15.40
N ASN A 460 39.70 -22.39 -15.48
CA ASN A 460 40.54 -22.15 -14.31
C ASN A 460 40.41 -20.70 -13.84
N ASN A 461 40.08 -20.50 -12.55
CA ASN A 461 39.85 -19.19 -11.93
C ASN A 461 41.05 -18.24 -12.05
N HIS A 462 42.25 -18.74 -11.72
CA HIS A 462 43.48 -17.96 -11.74
C HIS A 462 43.83 -17.50 -13.16
N THR A 463 43.77 -18.43 -14.14
CA THR A 463 44.04 -18.12 -15.54
C THR A 463 43.02 -17.13 -16.12
N ARG A 464 41.74 -17.27 -15.74
CA ARG A 464 40.66 -16.36 -16.16
C ARG A 464 40.91 -14.94 -15.66
N LEU A 465 41.21 -14.79 -14.37
CA LEU A 465 41.52 -13.49 -13.77
C LEU A 465 42.78 -12.85 -14.38
N PHE A 466 43.87 -13.62 -14.50
CA PHE A 466 45.11 -13.16 -15.09
C PHE A 466 44.94 -12.59 -16.50
N TRP A 467 44.20 -13.29 -17.38
CA TRP A 467 44.00 -12.83 -18.76
C TRP A 467 42.99 -11.69 -18.85
N THR A 468 41.95 -11.65 -18.02
CA THR A 468 41.05 -10.49 -17.92
C THR A 468 41.84 -9.23 -17.55
N ASP A 469 42.74 -9.32 -16.56
CA ASP A 469 43.60 -8.19 -16.18
C ASP A 469 44.54 -7.78 -17.32
N LYS A 470 45.12 -8.74 -18.07
CA LYS A 470 45.94 -8.44 -19.25
C LYS A 470 45.17 -7.73 -20.36
N LEU A 471 43.91 -8.11 -20.60
CA LEU A 471 43.06 -7.46 -21.60
C LEU A 471 42.74 -6.02 -21.20
N LEU A 472 42.38 -5.80 -19.93
CA LEU A 472 42.13 -4.47 -19.38
C LEU A 472 43.39 -3.59 -19.47
N GLU A 473 44.57 -4.11 -19.08
CA GLU A 473 45.86 -3.42 -19.19
C GLU A 473 46.19 -3.03 -20.65
N ALA A 474 45.81 -3.85 -21.62
CA ALA A 474 46.02 -3.58 -23.04
C ALA A 474 44.97 -2.63 -23.66
N GLY A 475 43.99 -2.17 -22.88
CA GLY A 475 42.97 -1.21 -23.33
C GLY A 475 41.80 -1.81 -24.09
N TYR A 476 41.60 -3.14 -24.00
CA TYR A 476 40.39 -3.78 -24.50
C TYR A 476 39.16 -3.31 -23.73
N ASP A 477 38.03 -3.23 -24.44
CA ASP A 477 36.72 -3.27 -23.80
C ASP A 477 36.43 -4.73 -23.40
N VAL A 478 36.21 -4.98 -22.12
CA VAL A 478 36.06 -6.33 -21.56
C VAL A 478 34.65 -6.49 -21.01
N PRO A 479 33.66 -6.83 -21.87
CA PRO A 479 32.26 -6.86 -21.47
C PRO A 479 31.99 -8.02 -20.50
N SER A 480 31.00 -7.83 -19.62
CA SER A 480 30.37 -8.92 -18.90
C SER A 480 29.51 -9.74 -19.86
N ILE A 481 29.60 -11.07 -19.79
CA ILE A 481 28.79 -11.98 -20.63
C ILE A 481 27.65 -12.55 -19.78
N VAL A 482 26.43 -12.09 -20.06
CA VAL A 482 25.21 -12.50 -19.36
C VAL A 482 24.33 -13.30 -20.31
N HIS A 483 24.04 -14.55 -19.98
CA HIS A 483 23.15 -15.36 -20.80
C HIS A 483 21.72 -14.79 -20.80
N PRO A 484 20.99 -14.76 -21.94
CA PRO A 484 19.63 -14.18 -22.00
C PRO A 484 18.59 -14.81 -21.05
N SER A 485 18.86 -16.01 -20.54
CA SER A 485 18.01 -16.70 -19.56
C SER A 485 18.44 -16.52 -18.10
N ALA A 486 19.52 -15.78 -17.85
CA ALA A 486 19.91 -15.39 -16.50
C ALA A 486 19.00 -14.25 -16.00
N ILE A 487 18.75 -14.22 -14.71
CA ILE A 487 18.01 -13.15 -14.04
C ILE A 487 19.03 -12.35 -13.23
N VAL A 488 19.30 -11.11 -13.63
CA VAL A 488 20.21 -10.22 -12.92
C VAL A 488 19.41 -9.01 -12.46
N SER A 489 19.43 -8.73 -11.16
CA SER A 489 18.77 -7.55 -10.59
C SER A 489 19.38 -6.27 -11.18
N PRO A 490 18.58 -5.25 -11.53
CA PRO A 490 19.10 -3.98 -12.05
C PRO A 490 20.07 -3.26 -11.11
N SER A 491 20.00 -3.56 -9.81
CA SER A 491 20.88 -2.98 -8.80
C SER A 491 22.16 -3.80 -8.55
N ALA A 492 22.31 -4.95 -9.23
CA ALA A 492 23.54 -5.71 -9.17
C ALA A 492 24.62 -5.04 -10.02
N VAL A 493 25.84 -5.02 -9.51
CA VAL A 493 27.00 -4.45 -10.21
C VAL A 493 27.82 -5.59 -10.79
N LEU A 494 28.00 -5.57 -12.11
CA LEU A 494 28.78 -6.57 -12.84
C LEU A 494 30.13 -5.98 -13.27
N GLY A 495 31.21 -6.68 -12.90
CA GLY A 495 32.57 -6.32 -13.21
C GLY A 495 32.99 -6.79 -14.60
N PRO A 496 34.07 -6.21 -15.16
CA PRO A 496 34.58 -6.56 -16.48
C PRO A 496 34.91 -8.06 -16.63
N GLY A 497 34.47 -8.66 -17.73
CA GLY A 497 34.78 -10.06 -18.03
C GLY A 497 34.21 -11.07 -17.03
N CYS A 498 33.19 -10.70 -16.24
CA CYS A 498 32.43 -11.67 -15.46
C CYS A 498 31.43 -12.42 -16.35
N PHE A 499 31.01 -13.60 -15.89
CA PHE A 499 30.15 -14.51 -16.65
C PHE A 499 28.95 -14.92 -15.81
N ILE A 500 27.73 -14.66 -16.31
CA ILE A 500 26.48 -15.10 -15.69
C ILE A 500 25.78 -16.07 -16.65
N MET A 501 25.75 -17.35 -16.30
CA MET A 501 25.37 -18.43 -17.22
C MET A 501 23.88 -18.76 -17.18
N GLN A 502 23.45 -19.74 -17.98
CA GLN A 502 22.04 -20.10 -18.19
C GLN A 502 21.27 -20.28 -16.87
N ARG A 503 20.13 -19.60 -16.73
CA ARG A 503 19.24 -19.70 -15.56
C ARG A 503 19.90 -19.36 -14.21
N ALA A 504 21.07 -18.72 -14.21
CA ALA A 504 21.64 -18.18 -13.00
C ALA A 504 20.82 -16.98 -12.52
N VAL A 505 20.79 -16.76 -11.20
CA VAL A 505 20.11 -15.63 -10.57
C VAL A 505 21.12 -14.82 -9.77
N VAL A 506 21.16 -13.50 -9.99
CA VAL A 506 21.94 -12.54 -9.21
C VAL A 506 21.00 -11.47 -8.67
N ASN A 507 20.75 -11.47 -7.37
CA ASN A 507 19.76 -10.61 -6.71
C ASN A 507 20.29 -9.22 -6.37
N THR A 508 19.38 -8.38 -5.86
CA THR A 508 19.56 -6.96 -5.55
C THR A 508 20.82 -6.64 -4.74
N HIS A 509 21.49 -5.54 -5.08
CA HIS A 509 22.73 -5.05 -4.44
C HIS A 509 23.91 -6.03 -4.41
N THR A 510 23.89 -7.07 -5.25
CA THR A 510 25.02 -8.00 -5.36
C THR A 510 26.13 -7.40 -6.22
N HIS A 511 27.38 -7.51 -5.77
CA HIS A 511 28.56 -7.12 -6.54
C HIS A 511 29.28 -8.35 -7.07
N VAL A 512 29.27 -8.55 -8.39
CA VAL A 512 30.03 -9.61 -9.08
C VAL A 512 31.25 -8.96 -9.72
N ASP A 513 32.42 -9.19 -9.15
CA ASP A 513 33.66 -8.53 -9.57
C ASP A 513 34.23 -9.14 -10.87
N ARG A 514 35.28 -8.52 -11.41
CA ARG A 514 35.88 -8.90 -12.69
C ARG A 514 36.32 -10.37 -12.73
N ALA A 515 36.19 -10.98 -13.90
CA ALA A 515 36.52 -12.40 -14.11
C ALA A 515 35.76 -13.41 -13.22
N ALA A 516 34.76 -13.00 -12.44
CA ALA A 516 33.94 -13.93 -11.67
C ALA A 516 33.02 -14.75 -12.58
N LEU A 517 32.69 -15.98 -12.16
CA LEU A 517 31.80 -16.89 -12.89
C LEU A 517 30.65 -17.33 -11.99
N VAL A 518 29.43 -16.95 -12.34
CA VAL A 518 28.17 -17.48 -11.79
C VAL A 518 27.63 -18.50 -12.78
N ASN A 519 27.80 -19.78 -12.47
CA ASN A 519 27.55 -20.88 -13.40
C ASN A 519 26.06 -21.23 -13.52
N SER A 520 25.70 -22.09 -14.48
CA SER A 520 24.31 -22.35 -14.83
C SER A 520 23.48 -22.82 -13.63
N GLY A 521 22.31 -22.21 -13.44
CA GLY A 521 21.38 -22.51 -12.35
C GLY A 521 21.83 -22.08 -10.96
N ALA A 522 22.97 -21.41 -10.80
CA ALA A 522 23.41 -20.89 -9.51
C ALA A 522 22.61 -19.66 -9.07
N VAL A 523 22.42 -19.48 -7.77
CA VAL A 523 21.72 -18.34 -7.17
C VAL A 523 22.67 -17.59 -6.27
N VAL A 524 22.84 -16.29 -6.51
CA VAL A 524 23.53 -15.36 -5.61
C VAL A 524 22.49 -14.37 -5.09
N ASP A 525 22.18 -14.49 -3.81
CA ASP A 525 21.13 -13.74 -3.14
C ASP A 525 21.61 -12.36 -2.67
N HIS A 526 20.68 -11.49 -2.28
CA HIS A 526 20.90 -10.04 -2.17
C HIS A 526 22.03 -9.61 -1.22
N ASP A 527 22.60 -8.42 -1.46
CA ASP A 527 23.68 -7.82 -0.66
C ASP A 527 24.95 -8.70 -0.53
N SER A 528 25.23 -9.54 -1.53
CA SER A 528 26.40 -10.42 -1.55
C SER A 528 27.52 -9.90 -2.45
N VAL A 529 28.75 -10.39 -2.22
CA VAL A 529 29.93 -10.03 -3.02
C VAL A 529 30.58 -11.30 -3.57
N VAL A 530 30.73 -11.38 -4.89
CA VAL A 530 31.51 -12.43 -5.57
C VAL A 530 32.80 -11.77 -6.07
N CYS A 531 33.90 -11.96 -5.35
CA CYS A 531 35.17 -11.28 -5.61
C CYS A 531 35.84 -11.73 -6.93
N ALA A 532 36.88 -11.01 -7.33
CA ALA A 532 37.56 -11.21 -8.61
C ALA A 532 37.97 -12.67 -8.84
N GLY A 533 37.72 -13.19 -10.05
CA GLY A 533 38.08 -14.56 -10.42
C GLY A 533 37.34 -15.67 -9.68
N ALA A 534 36.43 -15.37 -8.74
CA ALA A 534 35.67 -16.38 -8.01
C ALA A 534 34.75 -17.21 -8.93
N HIS A 535 34.37 -18.39 -8.49
CA HIS A 535 33.51 -19.31 -9.25
C HIS A 535 32.40 -19.88 -8.37
N VAL A 536 31.17 -19.48 -8.66
CA VAL A 536 29.95 -20.04 -8.07
C VAL A 536 29.50 -21.23 -8.94
N GLY A 537 29.59 -22.45 -8.38
CA GLY A 537 29.38 -23.71 -9.09
C GLY A 537 27.95 -23.96 -9.57
N LEU A 538 27.76 -24.95 -10.45
CA LEU A 538 26.45 -25.32 -11.02
C LEU A 538 25.41 -25.57 -9.92
N GLY A 539 24.26 -24.90 -10.00
CA GLY A 539 23.14 -25.10 -9.07
C GLY A 539 23.42 -24.76 -7.60
N SER A 540 24.53 -24.07 -7.28
CA SER A 540 24.85 -23.66 -5.91
C SER A 540 24.03 -22.43 -5.48
N VAL A 541 23.86 -22.24 -4.16
CA VAL A 541 23.08 -21.14 -3.58
C VAL A 541 23.94 -20.35 -2.61
N VAL A 542 24.20 -19.09 -2.91
CA VAL A 542 24.80 -18.12 -2.00
C VAL A 542 23.68 -17.31 -1.36
N LYS A 543 23.43 -17.50 -0.07
CA LYS A 543 22.40 -16.74 0.69
C LYS A 543 22.79 -15.26 0.82
N ALA A 544 21.83 -14.43 1.18
CA ALA A 544 22.05 -12.99 1.29
C ALA A 544 23.20 -12.64 2.25
N ASN A 545 23.85 -11.50 2.01
CA ASN A 545 24.96 -11.00 2.84
C ASN A 545 26.14 -11.99 2.96
N CYS A 546 26.58 -12.57 1.84
CA CYS A 546 27.76 -13.44 1.78
C CYS A 546 28.89 -12.81 0.97
N THR A 547 30.14 -13.19 1.25
CA THR A 547 31.31 -12.85 0.42
C THR A 547 32.01 -14.12 -0.06
N ILE A 548 32.09 -14.31 -1.37
CA ILE A 548 32.91 -15.36 -2.00
C ILE A 548 34.26 -14.75 -2.33
N GLU A 549 35.31 -15.23 -1.64
CA GLU A 549 36.67 -14.70 -1.74
C GLU A 549 37.28 -14.82 -3.15
N GLN A 550 38.29 -14.00 -3.43
CA GLN A 550 39.00 -13.97 -4.71
C GLN A 550 39.53 -15.37 -5.08
N GLU A 551 39.34 -15.76 -6.34
CA GLU A 551 39.72 -17.08 -6.91
C GLU A 551 39.09 -18.31 -6.23
N LYS A 552 38.26 -18.13 -5.20
CA LYS A 552 37.56 -19.22 -4.50
C LYS A 552 36.53 -19.87 -5.41
N LYS A 553 36.38 -21.19 -5.27
CA LYS A 553 35.37 -21.98 -5.95
C LYS A 553 34.36 -22.51 -4.93
N VAL A 554 33.08 -22.22 -5.18
CA VAL A 554 31.92 -22.87 -4.53
C VAL A 554 31.61 -24.12 -5.35
N GLU A 555 31.50 -25.27 -4.69
CA GLU A 555 31.26 -26.53 -5.40
C GLU A 555 29.81 -26.64 -5.89
N ALA A 556 29.58 -27.49 -6.89
CA ALA A 556 28.25 -27.65 -7.47
C ALA A 556 27.22 -28.12 -6.42
N GLY A 557 26.07 -27.46 -6.35
CA GLY A 557 24.99 -27.75 -5.40
C GLY A 557 25.25 -27.33 -3.94
N GLU A 558 26.36 -26.66 -3.63
CA GLU A 558 26.67 -26.17 -2.28
C GLU A 558 25.79 -24.98 -1.88
N VAL A 559 25.45 -24.86 -0.60
CA VAL A 559 24.72 -23.71 -0.03
C VAL A 559 25.63 -22.94 0.92
N ILE A 560 25.90 -21.66 0.62
CA ILE A 560 26.68 -20.73 1.45
C ILE A 560 25.71 -19.89 2.28
N PHE A 561 25.91 -19.87 3.60
CA PHE A 561 25.06 -19.13 4.56
C PHE A 561 25.71 -17.79 4.97
N SER A 562 24.85 -16.81 5.30
CA SER A 562 25.27 -15.47 5.76
C SER A 562 26.22 -15.53 6.95
N THR A 563 27.35 -14.85 6.87
CA THR A 563 28.21 -14.57 8.01
C THR A 563 27.68 -13.34 8.75
N ARG A 564 26.73 -13.54 9.66
CA ARG A 564 26.20 -12.46 10.51
C ARG A 564 27.27 -11.92 11.46
N ARG A 565 27.20 -10.63 11.75
CA ARG A 565 28.07 -9.98 12.73
C ARG A 565 27.68 -10.48 14.13
N LYS A 566 28.65 -10.88 14.94
CA LYS A 566 28.41 -11.17 16.35
C LYS A 566 28.05 -9.88 17.09
N ILE A 567 26.87 -9.84 17.71
CA ILE A 567 26.39 -8.72 18.53
C ILE A 567 26.56 -9.09 20.00
N GLU A 568 27.13 -8.19 20.81
CA GLU A 568 27.34 -8.44 22.24
C GLU A 568 25.99 -8.46 22.99
N GLY A 569 25.86 -9.36 23.97
CA GLY A 569 24.62 -9.54 24.74
C GLY A 569 23.54 -10.39 24.06
N VAL A 570 23.74 -10.78 22.80
CA VAL A 570 22.88 -11.77 22.13
C VAL A 570 23.30 -13.17 22.55
N ASP A 571 22.44 -13.86 23.31
CA ASP A 571 22.68 -15.18 23.90
C ASP A 571 21.89 -16.32 23.23
N SER A 572 20.96 -15.98 22.34
CA SER A 572 20.11 -16.92 21.62
C SER A 572 19.98 -16.56 20.14
N ARG A 573 19.72 -17.57 19.31
CA ARG A 573 19.49 -17.38 17.89
C ARG A 573 18.20 -16.60 17.62
N ALA A 574 17.14 -16.86 18.39
CA ALA A 574 15.87 -16.13 18.31
C ALA A 574 16.06 -14.62 18.51
N LEU A 575 16.85 -14.20 19.51
CA LEU A 575 17.16 -12.80 19.75
C LEU A 575 17.98 -12.18 18.60
N GLU A 576 18.93 -12.93 18.02
CA GLU A 576 19.66 -12.50 16.83
C GLU A 576 18.72 -12.31 15.64
N ASP A 577 17.85 -13.28 15.37
CA ASP A 577 16.89 -13.24 14.26
C ASP A 577 15.91 -12.07 14.40
N ALA A 578 15.40 -11.81 15.62
CA ALA A 578 14.55 -10.65 15.90
C ALA A 578 15.28 -9.32 15.59
N LEU A 579 16.54 -9.16 16.04
CA LEU A 579 17.33 -7.94 15.76
C LEU A 579 17.52 -7.69 14.26
N TYR A 580 17.72 -8.76 13.48
CA TYR A 580 17.84 -8.66 12.03
C TYR A 580 16.49 -8.40 11.35
N ALA A 581 15.38 -8.98 11.84
CA ALA A 581 14.04 -8.76 11.31
C ALA A 581 13.58 -7.30 11.46
N PHE A 582 13.94 -6.64 12.57
CA PHE A 582 13.72 -5.20 12.76
C PHE A 582 14.81 -4.31 12.10
N GLY A 583 15.83 -4.94 11.51
CA GLY A 583 16.87 -4.27 10.72
C GLY A 583 17.98 -3.61 11.52
N PHE A 584 18.15 -3.98 12.79
CA PHE A 584 19.21 -3.47 13.66
C PHE A 584 20.49 -4.29 13.55
N GLY A 585 20.42 -5.55 13.09
CA GLY A 585 21.53 -6.50 13.05
C GLY A 585 22.89 -5.94 12.57
N PRO A 586 22.96 -5.22 11.42
CA PRO A 586 24.23 -4.69 10.93
C PRO A 586 24.86 -3.61 11.82
N GLN A 587 24.05 -2.79 12.48
CA GLN A 587 24.49 -1.55 13.16
C GLN A 587 24.44 -1.65 14.69
N CYS A 588 23.68 -2.59 15.26
CA CYS A 588 23.52 -2.75 16.70
C CYS A 588 24.88 -2.86 17.40
N SER A 589 25.08 -2.09 18.48
CA SER A 589 26.27 -2.19 19.30
C SER A 589 26.19 -3.45 20.18
N TYR A 590 25.17 -3.49 21.04
CA TYR A 590 24.89 -4.59 21.95
C TYR A 590 23.45 -4.54 22.45
N VAL A 591 22.99 -5.62 23.08
CA VAL A 591 21.69 -5.69 23.77
C VAL A 591 21.88 -6.08 25.24
N LYS A 592 20.95 -5.66 26.11
CA LYS A 592 20.93 -6.04 27.53
C LYS A 592 19.50 -6.31 27.99
N PRO A 593 19.26 -7.30 28.86
CA PRO A 593 17.99 -7.42 29.56
C PRO A 593 17.59 -6.10 30.22
N PHE A 594 16.33 -5.71 30.10
CA PHE A 594 15.85 -4.39 30.49
C PHE A 594 14.49 -4.46 31.21
N GLY A 595 14.38 -3.76 32.34
CA GLY A 595 13.16 -3.69 33.15
C GLY A 595 12.96 -4.85 34.13
N GLU A 596 11.97 -4.71 35.01
CA GLU A 596 11.57 -5.70 36.02
C GLU A 596 10.25 -6.43 35.67
N GLY A 597 9.75 -6.22 34.45
CA GLY A 597 8.48 -6.75 33.96
C GLY A 597 8.34 -8.26 34.15
N HIS A 598 7.17 -8.70 34.60
CA HIS A 598 6.94 -10.09 34.99
C HIS A 598 6.36 -10.98 33.89
N ILE A 599 5.81 -10.37 32.83
CA ILE A 599 5.06 -11.05 31.76
C ILE A 599 5.94 -11.31 30.54
N ASN A 600 6.39 -10.25 29.87
CA ASN A 600 7.20 -10.32 28.65
C ASN A 600 8.69 -10.27 28.95
N GLU A 601 9.50 -10.89 28.11
CA GLU A 601 10.96 -10.78 28.18
C GLU A 601 11.42 -9.56 27.39
N THR A 602 12.20 -8.68 28.01
CA THR A 602 12.46 -7.33 27.50
C THR A 602 13.96 -7.04 27.42
N TYR A 603 14.38 -6.47 26.30
CA TYR A 603 15.77 -6.10 26.00
C TYR A 603 15.86 -4.65 25.55
N ALA A 604 16.87 -3.93 26.05
CA ALA A 604 17.25 -2.62 25.51
C ALA A 604 18.28 -2.82 24.39
N VAL A 605 18.02 -2.20 23.23
CA VAL A 605 18.89 -2.26 22.04
C VAL A 605 19.70 -0.97 21.95
N TYR A 606 21.03 -1.11 22.07
CA TYR A 606 21.97 0.01 22.04
C TYR A 606 22.50 0.21 20.63
N MET A 607 22.40 1.44 20.15
CA MET A 607 22.84 1.84 18.82
C MET A 607 24.02 2.82 18.93
N PRO A 608 24.97 2.79 17.97
CA PRO A 608 26.02 3.79 17.90
C PRO A 608 25.45 5.15 17.45
N MET A 609 25.94 6.22 18.06
CA MET A 609 25.60 7.61 17.74
C MET A 609 26.73 8.29 16.95
N GLU A 610 26.42 9.36 16.23
CA GLU A 610 27.42 10.16 15.50
C GLU A 610 28.49 10.77 16.42
N ASP A 611 28.15 11.05 17.68
CA ASP A 611 29.07 11.57 18.71
C ASP A 611 30.00 10.49 19.31
N GLY A 612 29.93 9.26 18.80
CA GLY A 612 30.71 8.10 19.25
C GLY A 612 30.18 7.46 20.54
N THR A 613 29.07 7.94 21.10
CA THR A 613 28.41 7.30 22.25
C THR A 613 27.49 6.17 21.82
N GLU A 614 27.13 5.30 22.75
CA GLU A 614 26.17 4.21 22.52
C GLU A 614 24.95 4.46 23.43
N LYS A 615 23.78 4.60 22.83
CA LYS A 615 22.55 4.91 23.57
C LYS A 615 21.46 3.88 23.28
N PRO A 616 20.60 3.56 24.27
CA PRO A 616 19.43 2.73 24.02
C PRO A 616 18.47 3.54 23.16
N LEU A 617 18.12 3.00 21.98
CA LEU A 617 17.13 3.62 21.10
C LEU A 617 15.85 2.80 21.00
N TYR A 618 15.93 1.50 21.30
CA TYR A 618 14.79 0.61 21.13
C TYR A 618 14.65 -0.35 22.31
N VAL A 619 13.40 -0.77 22.52
CA VAL A 619 13.02 -1.83 23.44
C VAL A 619 12.47 -2.98 22.60
N LEU A 620 13.15 -4.13 22.65
CA LEU A 620 12.75 -5.35 21.97
C LEU A 620 12.14 -6.31 22.99
N GLN A 621 10.97 -6.86 22.70
CA GLN A 621 10.25 -7.71 23.63
C GLN A 621 9.78 -9.00 22.97
N ARG A 622 9.96 -10.13 23.67
CA ARG A 622 9.28 -11.39 23.35
C ARG A 622 7.96 -11.46 24.12
N ILE A 623 6.84 -11.56 23.39
CA ILE A 623 5.49 -11.55 23.98
C ILE A 623 5.19 -12.93 24.58
N ASN A 624 4.61 -12.94 25.77
CA ASN A 624 4.28 -14.18 26.47
C ASN A 624 2.98 -14.81 25.97
N ILE A 625 3.10 -15.80 25.09
CA ILE A 625 1.95 -16.55 24.51
C ILE A 625 1.17 -17.39 25.53
N ASN A 626 1.68 -17.58 26.75
CA ASN A 626 0.92 -18.24 27.80
C ASN A 626 -0.21 -17.35 28.33
N VAL A 627 -0.01 -16.03 28.33
CA VAL A 627 -0.99 -15.03 28.73
C VAL A 627 -1.76 -14.54 27.50
N PHE A 628 -1.05 -14.10 26.46
CA PHE A 628 -1.65 -13.54 25.25
C PHE A 628 -1.73 -14.58 24.14
N LYS A 629 -2.87 -15.29 24.08
CA LYS A 629 -3.07 -16.39 23.13
C LYS A 629 -3.15 -15.95 21.67
N GLU A 630 -3.49 -14.69 21.42
CA GLU A 630 -3.66 -14.12 20.09
C GLU A 630 -2.79 -12.86 19.94
N PRO A 631 -1.45 -12.99 19.83
CA PRO A 631 -0.53 -11.86 19.81
C PRO A 631 -0.79 -10.88 18.66
N GLY A 632 -1.30 -11.36 17.51
CA GLY A 632 -1.73 -10.49 16.41
C GLY A 632 -2.79 -9.47 16.82
N LYS A 633 -3.83 -9.90 17.55
CA LYS A 633 -4.89 -9.00 18.06
C LYS A 633 -4.35 -7.99 19.07
N VAL A 634 -3.43 -8.42 19.93
CA VAL A 634 -2.75 -7.51 20.87
C VAL A 634 -1.99 -6.43 20.10
N MET A 635 -1.24 -6.82 19.06
CA MET A 635 -0.51 -5.85 18.24
C MET A 635 -1.44 -4.94 17.43
N GLU A 636 -2.57 -5.44 16.91
CA GLU A 636 -3.57 -4.61 16.23
C GLU A 636 -4.16 -3.53 17.16
N ASN A 637 -4.54 -3.90 18.38
CA ASN A 637 -5.01 -2.94 19.39
C ASN A 637 -3.92 -1.89 19.69
N ILE A 638 -2.69 -2.33 19.94
CA ILE A 638 -1.56 -1.46 20.29
C ILE A 638 -1.26 -0.47 19.15
N PHE A 639 -1.13 -0.95 17.90
CA PHE A 639 -0.84 -0.07 16.76
C PHE A 639 -1.99 0.92 16.54
N GLY A 640 -3.25 0.44 16.54
CA GLY A 640 -4.41 1.31 16.36
C GLY A 640 -4.49 2.43 17.41
N VAL A 641 -4.32 2.09 18.68
CA VAL A 641 -4.35 3.08 19.77
C VAL A 641 -3.14 4.02 19.72
N THR A 642 -1.93 3.50 19.57
CA THR A 642 -0.72 4.34 19.58
C THR A 642 -0.67 5.28 18.37
N GLU A 643 -1.04 4.84 17.17
CA GLU A 643 -1.10 5.71 16.00
C GLU A 643 -2.15 6.82 16.18
N PHE A 644 -3.31 6.50 16.74
CA PHE A 644 -4.33 7.50 17.06
C PHE A 644 -3.85 8.51 18.13
N LEU A 645 -3.23 8.02 19.22
CA LEU A 645 -2.68 8.88 20.27
C LEU A 645 -1.62 9.84 19.73
N ARG A 646 -0.75 9.38 18.82
CA ARG A 646 0.26 10.24 18.19
C ARG A 646 -0.38 11.43 17.48
N ASP A 647 -1.52 11.24 16.81
CA ASP A 647 -2.24 12.32 16.14
C ASP A 647 -3.00 13.23 17.11
N VAL A 648 -3.52 12.70 18.22
CA VAL A 648 -4.09 13.50 19.32
C VAL A 648 -3.01 14.40 19.94
N ILE A 649 -1.87 13.83 20.34
CA ILE A 649 -0.76 14.53 20.98
C ILE A 649 -0.23 15.66 20.08
N ARG A 650 -0.10 15.41 18.77
CA ARG A 650 0.29 16.47 17.81
C ARG A 650 -0.70 17.62 17.76
N ARG A 651 -2.00 17.34 17.81
CA ARG A 651 -3.06 18.38 17.83
C ARG A 651 -3.02 19.19 19.12
N GLU A 652 -2.65 18.57 20.24
CA GLU A 652 -2.45 19.22 21.53
C GLU A 652 -1.12 19.99 21.64
N GLY A 653 -0.24 19.85 20.65
CA GLY A 653 1.07 20.51 20.60
C GLY A 653 2.15 19.80 21.43
N GLY A 654 1.94 18.53 21.78
CA GLY A 654 2.89 17.69 22.49
C GLY A 654 3.91 16.99 21.58
N ASP A 655 4.77 16.19 22.19
CA ASP A 655 5.80 15.37 21.54
C ASP A 655 5.37 13.89 21.48
N PRO A 656 4.83 13.41 20.35
CA PRO A 656 4.35 12.04 20.22
C PRO A 656 5.47 10.98 20.32
N ASP A 657 6.74 11.35 20.16
CA ASP A 657 7.87 10.42 20.29
C ASP A 657 8.33 10.27 21.75
N ARG A 658 7.76 11.07 22.65
CA ARG A 658 7.98 10.98 24.10
C ARG A 658 6.72 10.65 24.89
N GLU A 659 5.55 11.08 24.43
CA GLU A 659 4.29 11.01 25.20
C GLU A 659 3.45 9.75 24.91
N THR A 660 3.79 8.97 23.89
CA THR A 660 3.20 7.64 23.64
C THR A 660 4.25 6.69 23.07
N LEU A 661 4.02 5.39 23.24
CA LEU A 661 4.87 4.37 22.61
C LEU A 661 4.75 4.42 21.09
N ALA A 662 5.89 4.24 20.42
CA ALA A 662 5.96 4.10 18.97
C ALA A 662 6.52 2.71 18.64
N TYR A 663 5.65 1.82 18.15
CA TYR A 663 6.03 0.47 17.76
C TYR A 663 6.62 0.45 16.34
N ILE A 664 7.63 -0.39 16.13
CA ILE A 664 8.39 -0.50 14.90
C ILE A 664 7.97 -1.77 14.18
N LYS A 665 7.59 -1.65 12.91
CA LYS A 665 7.33 -2.79 12.03
C LYS A 665 8.65 -3.44 11.60
N THR A 666 8.62 -4.73 11.32
CA THR A 666 9.75 -5.44 10.71
C THR A 666 10.13 -4.83 9.36
N LYS A 667 11.29 -5.20 8.80
CA LYS A 667 11.70 -4.75 7.46
C LYS A 667 10.77 -5.23 6.33
N SER A 668 10.01 -6.29 6.56
CA SER A 668 8.97 -6.80 5.66
C SER A 668 7.58 -6.19 5.91
N GLY A 669 7.42 -5.37 6.96
CA GLY A 669 6.21 -4.58 7.21
C GLY A 669 5.21 -5.21 8.20
N GLU A 670 5.54 -6.35 8.83
CA GLU A 670 4.71 -6.95 9.87
C GLU A 670 4.81 -6.19 11.22
N THR A 671 3.75 -6.27 12.03
CA THR A 671 3.67 -5.62 13.35
C THR A 671 4.48 -6.35 14.42
N TYR A 672 4.86 -7.60 14.20
CA TYR A 672 5.75 -8.39 15.03
C TYR A 672 6.51 -9.42 14.17
N PHE A 673 7.62 -9.94 14.68
CA PHE A 673 8.40 -11.02 14.09
C PHE A 673 8.13 -12.33 14.84
N GLU A 674 7.96 -13.44 14.14
CA GLU A 674 7.82 -14.76 14.76
C GLU A 674 9.13 -15.54 14.59
N ASP A 675 9.71 -16.02 15.68
CA ASP A 675 10.93 -16.84 15.63
C ASP A 675 10.65 -18.29 15.18
N ASP A 676 11.70 -19.09 15.04
CA ASP A 676 11.62 -20.48 14.58
C ASP A 676 10.86 -21.42 15.53
N GLU A 677 10.61 -20.98 16.76
CA GLU A 677 9.78 -21.68 17.76
C GLU A 677 8.34 -21.14 17.82
N GLY A 678 7.96 -20.23 16.93
CA GLY A 678 6.63 -19.62 16.90
C GLY A 678 6.43 -18.56 17.98
N GLN A 679 7.50 -18.03 18.60
CA GLN A 679 7.37 -16.99 19.61
C GLN A 679 7.36 -15.60 18.96
N PRO A 680 6.37 -14.75 19.28
CA PRO A 680 6.26 -13.39 18.76
C PRO A 680 7.21 -12.40 19.46
N TRP A 681 7.88 -11.58 18.66
CA TRP A 681 8.78 -10.51 19.05
C TRP A 681 8.28 -9.18 18.50
N ARG A 682 8.26 -8.14 19.34
CA ARG A 682 7.89 -6.78 18.95
C ARG A 682 8.97 -5.79 19.34
N CYS A 683 8.98 -4.64 18.69
CA CYS A 683 9.92 -3.57 19.00
C CYS A 683 9.21 -2.23 19.15
N ALA A 684 9.65 -1.43 20.12
CA ALA A 684 9.21 -0.04 20.31
C ALA A 684 10.41 0.89 20.51
N ASN A 685 10.20 2.19 20.29
CA ASN A 685 11.19 3.21 20.63
C ASN A 685 11.44 3.26 22.15
N PHE A 686 12.69 3.53 22.51
CA PHE A 686 13.08 3.81 23.88
C PHE A 686 12.79 5.28 24.22
N ILE A 687 12.04 5.53 25.28
CA ILE A 687 11.70 6.89 25.73
C ILE A 687 12.82 7.45 26.61
N ALA A 688 13.69 8.26 26.03
CA ALA A 688 14.82 8.86 26.72
C ALA A 688 14.40 9.91 27.77
N ASN A 689 15.29 10.17 28.73
CA ASN A 689 15.09 11.12 29.85
C ASN A 689 13.80 10.85 30.64
N SER A 690 13.50 9.58 30.88
CA SER A 690 12.35 9.13 31.66
C SER A 690 12.76 8.30 32.87
N VAL A 691 11.92 8.29 33.89
CA VAL A 691 12.06 7.50 35.13
C VAL A 691 10.78 6.71 35.36
N CYS A 692 10.91 5.45 35.73
CA CYS A 692 9.80 4.59 36.15
C CYS A 692 9.91 4.36 37.66
N TYR A 693 8.81 4.55 38.39
CA TYR A 693 8.75 4.30 39.83
C TYR A 693 8.02 2.99 40.11
N GLN A 694 8.61 2.11 40.94
CA GLN A 694 7.99 0.83 41.28
C GLN A 694 6.87 0.97 42.32
N MET A 695 6.93 1.99 43.17
CA MET A 695 5.95 2.25 44.22
C MET A 695 5.76 3.76 44.43
N VAL A 696 4.64 4.14 45.06
CA VAL A 696 4.40 5.53 45.46
C VAL A 696 5.26 5.86 46.67
N GLU A 697 6.32 6.64 46.46
CA GLU A 697 7.17 7.14 47.55
C GLU A 697 6.74 8.52 48.05
N ARG A 698 6.08 9.30 47.16
CA ARG A 698 5.63 10.67 47.43
C ARG A 698 4.21 10.86 46.90
N PRO A 699 3.32 11.55 47.62
CA PRO A 699 1.96 11.82 47.16
C PRO A 699 1.88 12.44 45.76
N GLU A 700 2.84 13.29 45.40
CA GLU A 700 2.91 13.92 44.08
C GLU A 700 3.02 12.90 42.92
N GLN A 701 3.73 11.78 43.11
CA GLN A 701 3.82 10.74 42.07
C GLN A 701 2.45 10.12 41.80
N PHE A 702 1.67 9.90 42.86
CA PHE A 702 0.33 9.35 42.75
C PHE A 702 -0.65 10.34 42.13
N TYR A 703 -0.53 11.63 42.47
CA TYR A 703 -1.28 12.70 41.81
C TYR A 703 -0.97 12.81 40.31
N GLN A 704 0.30 12.80 39.92
CA GLN A 704 0.69 12.83 38.50
C GLN A 704 0.24 11.57 37.75
N SER A 705 0.27 10.40 38.41
CA SER A 705 -0.30 9.17 37.86
C SER A 705 -1.79 9.31 37.55
N ALA A 706 -2.55 9.88 38.48
CA ALA A 706 -3.96 10.16 38.29
C ALA A 706 -4.22 11.07 37.08
N ARG A 707 -3.42 12.12 36.94
CA ARG A 707 -3.49 13.03 35.79
C ARG A 707 -3.18 12.30 34.48
N SER A 708 -2.17 11.43 34.46
CA SER A 708 -1.82 10.65 33.27
C SER A 708 -2.95 9.73 32.81
N PHE A 709 -3.54 8.92 33.70
CA PHE A 709 -4.64 8.03 33.30
C PHE A 709 -5.94 8.78 33.00
N GLY A 710 -6.22 9.89 33.70
CA GLY A 710 -7.35 10.76 33.36
C GLY A 710 -7.18 11.40 31.97
N HIS A 711 -5.96 11.85 31.65
CA HIS A 711 -5.64 12.39 30.33
C HIS A 711 -5.73 11.33 29.25
N PHE A 712 -5.23 10.12 29.51
CA PHE A 712 -5.31 8.99 28.58
C PHE A 712 -6.75 8.63 28.21
N LEU A 713 -7.64 8.56 29.20
CA LEU A 713 -9.07 8.34 28.97
C LEU A 713 -9.66 9.42 28.05
N LYS A 714 -9.30 10.69 28.31
CA LYS A 714 -9.77 11.83 27.52
C LYS A 714 -9.24 11.80 26.09
N GLN A 715 -7.95 11.55 25.90
CA GLN A 715 -7.31 11.48 24.59
C GLN A 715 -7.95 10.40 23.71
N LEU A 716 -8.39 9.29 24.31
CA LEU A 716 -9.05 8.17 23.62
C LEU A 716 -10.57 8.31 23.50
N GLY A 717 -11.15 9.44 23.91
CA GLY A 717 -12.61 9.63 23.90
C GLY A 717 -13.27 9.53 22.52
N GLU A 718 -12.54 9.83 21.44
CA GLU A 718 -13.02 9.70 20.06
C GLU A 718 -12.64 8.36 19.41
N TYR A 719 -11.83 7.51 20.08
CA TYR A 719 -11.44 6.21 19.55
C TYR A 719 -12.61 5.22 19.66
N PRO A 720 -12.95 4.47 18.59
CA PRO A 720 -14.06 3.52 18.62
C PRO A 720 -13.72 2.31 19.51
N ALA A 721 -14.08 2.36 20.80
CA ALA A 721 -13.75 1.30 21.76
C ALA A 721 -14.18 -0.10 21.27
N GLU A 722 -15.36 -0.21 20.64
CA GLU A 722 -15.89 -1.46 20.09
C GLU A 722 -15.02 -2.09 18.98
N SER A 723 -14.08 -1.34 18.39
CA SER A 723 -13.16 -1.89 17.40
C SER A 723 -11.97 -2.64 18.02
N LEU A 724 -11.77 -2.53 19.34
CA LEU A 724 -10.67 -3.22 20.02
C LEU A 724 -11.06 -4.67 20.35
N TYR A 725 -10.10 -5.57 20.19
CA TYR A 725 -10.25 -6.94 20.63
C TYR A 725 -10.10 -7.05 22.16
N GLU A 726 -10.83 -7.95 22.80
CA GLU A 726 -10.49 -8.39 24.16
C GLU A 726 -9.21 -9.22 24.13
N THR A 727 -8.10 -8.66 24.62
CA THR A 727 -6.80 -9.35 24.63
C THR A 727 -6.75 -10.47 25.67
N ILE A 728 -7.52 -10.31 26.75
CA ILE A 728 -7.78 -11.34 27.75
C ILE A 728 -9.30 -11.41 27.95
N PRO A 729 -9.97 -12.49 27.51
CA PRO A 729 -11.42 -12.61 27.62
C PRO A 729 -11.91 -12.46 29.06
N ASN A 730 -12.97 -11.68 29.25
CA ASN A 730 -13.60 -11.45 30.56
C ASN A 730 -12.58 -10.94 31.61
N PHE A 731 -11.66 -10.05 31.22
CA PHE A 731 -10.58 -9.62 32.12
C PHE A 731 -11.09 -9.04 33.43
N HIS A 732 -11.94 -8.01 33.33
CA HIS A 732 -12.60 -7.33 34.46
C HIS A 732 -14.11 -7.58 34.51
N ASP A 733 -14.55 -8.75 34.06
CA ASP A 733 -15.88 -9.23 34.37
C ASP A 733 -15.84 -9.90 35.75
N THR A 734 -16.07 -9.10 36.79
CA THR A 734 -15.98 -9.55 38.17
C THR A 734 -17.00 -10.66 38.48
N VAL A 735 -18.14 -10.71 37.79
CA VAL A 735 -19.13 -11.80 37.92
C VAL A 735 -18.52 -13.11 37.44
N LYS A 736 -17.92 -13.12 36.25
CA LYS A 736 -17.24 -14.31 35.70
C LYS A 736 -16.01 -14.70 36.50
N ARG A 737 -15.24 -13.74 37.00
CA ARG A 737 -14.10 -14.02 37.91
C ARG A 737 -14.56 -14.65 39.21
N PHE A 738 -15.68 -14.19 39.76
CA PHE A 738 -16.28 -14.78 40.96
C PHE A 738 -16.82 -16.19 40.71
N GLU A 739 -17.51 -16.44 39.59
CA GLU A 739 -17.96 -17.78 39.19
C GLU A 739 -16.78 -18.77 39.11
N ALA A 740 -15.66 -18.35 38.50
CA ALA A 740 -14.45 -19.16 38.41
C ALA A 740 -13.82 -19.42 39.79
N PHE A 741 -13.78 -18.42 40.65
CA PHE A 741 -13.33 -18.56 42.04
C PHE A 741 -14.22 -19.55 42.83
N ALA A 742 -15.54 -19.42 42.77
CA ALA A 742 -16.48 -20.31 43.45
C ALA A 742 -16.29 -21.77 43.01
N GLN A 743 -16.06 -22.01 41.71
CA GLN A 743 -15.73 -23.34 41.19
C GLN A 743 -14.37 -23.85 41.71
N ALA A 744 -13.36 -22.97 41.84
CA ALA A 744 -12.06 -23.35 42.39
C ALA A 744 -12.16 -23.73 43.87
N VAL A 745 -13.01 -23.05 44.64
CA VAL A 745 -13.33 -23.39 46.04
C VAL A 745 -14.02 -24.76 46.13
N GLU A 746 -14.99 -25.04 45.26
CA GLU A 746 -15.68 -26.34 45.24
C GLU A 746 -14.74 -27.49 44.89
N ARG A 747 -13.86 -27.28 43.90
CA ARG A 747 -12.91 -28.32 43.46
C ARG A 747 -11.76 -28.54 44.44
N ASP A 748 -11.28 -27.47 45.08
CA ASP A 748 -10.17 -27.43 46.04
C ASP A 748 -9.00 -28.37 45.66
N VAL A 749 -8.50 -28.24 44.42
CA VAL A 749 -7.59 -29.21 43.80
C VAL A 749 -6.27 -29.43 44.57
N LYS A 750 -5.87 -28.48 45.41
CA LYS A 750 -4.68 -28.58 46.29
C LYS A 750 -5.02 -28.82 47.76
N ASN A 751 -6.28 -29.02 48.13
CA ASN A 751 -6.74 -29.18 49.51
C ASN A 751 -6.27 -28.02 50.43
N ARG A 752 -6.34 -26.80 49.89
CA ARG A 752 -5.87 -25.55 50.49
C ARG A 752 -7.01 -24.73 51.09
N ALA A 753 -8.28 -24.99 50.74
CA ALA A 753 -9.44 -24.23 51.25
C ALA A 753 -9.52 -24.21 52.79
N ARG A 754 -9.07 -25.28 53.46
CA ARG A 754 -8.97 -25.35 54.93
C ARG A 754 -8.06 -24.30 55.57
N LEU A 755 -7.14 -23.71 54.80
CA LEU A 755 -6.15 -22.73 55.27
C LEU A 755 -6.65 -21.28 55.14
N CYS A 756 -7.77 -21.06 54.45
CA CYS A 756 -8.26 -19.73 54.07
C CYS A 756 -9.80 -19.61 54.15
N ARG A 757 -10.42 -20.22 55.17
CA ARG A 757 -11.90 -20.24 55.31
C ARG A 757 -12.48 -18.84 55.49
N SER A 758 -11.86 -18.02 56.31
CA SER A 758 -12.28 -16.63 56.56
C SER A 758 -12.28 -15.79 55.27
N GLU A 759 -11.28 -16.00 54.43
CA GLU A 759 -11.08 -15.30 53.16
C GLU A 759 -12.11 -15.78 52.12
N ILE A 760 -12.42 -17.08 52.09
CA ILE A 760 -13.49 -17.63 51.27
C ILE A 760 -14.85 -17.08 51.71
N GLU A 761 -15.15 -17.07 53.00
CA GLU A 761 -16.41 -16.53 53.55
C GLU A 761 -16.54 -15.02 53.25
N PHE A 762 -15.45 -14.27 53.38
CA PHE A 762 -15.39 -12.85 53.03
C PHE A 762 -15.74 -12.62 51.57
N ALA A 763 -15.19 -13.43 50.66
CA ALA A 763 -15.48 -13.36 49.24
C ALA A 763 -16.94 -13.73 48.93
N LEU A 764 -17.42 -14.86 49.45
CA LEU A 764 -18.78 -15.35 49.20
C LEU A 764 -19.87 -14.37 49.69
N ALA A 765 -19.62 -13.64 50.79
CA ALA A 765 -20.56 -12.65 51.30
C ALA A 765 -20.81 -11.47 50.33
N ARG A 766 -19.93 -11.26 49.35
CA ARG A 766 -19.93 -10.12 48.41
C ARG A 766 -20.30 -10.50 46.98
N GLU A 767 -20.82 -11.71 46.75
CA GLU A 767 -21.26 -12.18 45.42
C GLU A 767 -22.17 -11.17 44.70
N LYS A 768 -23.08 -10.52 45.44
CA LYS A 768 -24.02 -9.53 44.86
C LYS A 768 -23.33 -8.27 44.36
N ASP A 769 -22.21 -7.89 44.96
CA ASP A 769 -21.48 -6.66 44.60
C ASP A 769 -20.79 -6.81 43.24
N CYS A 770 -20.41 -8.04 42.84
CA CYS A 770 -19.72 -8.34 41.58
C CYS A 770 -20.44 -7.78 40.33
N GLY A 771 -21.77 -7.67 40.37
CA GLY A 771 -22.57 -7.15 39.26
C GLY A 771 -22.71 -5.62 39.21
N ALA A 772 -22.20 -4.87 40.20
CA ALA A 772 -22.54 -3.45 40.37
C ALA A 772 -22.13 -2.56 39.19
N LEU A 773 -21.06 -2.90 38.48
CA LEU A 773 -20.62 -2.20 37.26
C LEU A 773 -21.13 -2.89 35.99
N MET A 774 -20.91 -4.21 35.86
CA MET A 774 -21.27 -4.97 34.66
C MET A 774 -22.77 -4.87 34.32
N SER A 775 -23.66 -5.00 35.30
CA SER A 775 -25.11 -4.89 35.03
C SER A 775 -25.52 -3.49 34.58
N ARG A 776 -24.78 -2.44 34.95
CA ARG A 776 -25.04 -1.06 34.49
C ARG A 776 -24.48 -0.83 33.08
N MET A 777 -23.35 -1.44 32.75
CA MET A 777 -22.81 -1.45 31.38
C MET A 777 -23.77 -2.18 30.43
N GLU A 778 -24.21 -3.39 30.78
CA GLU A 778 -25.16 -4.18 29.98
C GLU A 778 -26.51 -3.47 29.78
N ALA A 779 -26.94 -2.68 30.77
CA ALA A 779 -28.13 -1.83 30.67
C ALA A 779 -27.92 -0.54 29.86
N GLY A 780 -26.72 -0.27 29.35
CA GLY A 780 -26.35 0.93 28.61
C GLY A 780 -26.26 2.21 29.46
N VAL A 781 -26.17 2.06 30.79
CA VAL A 781 -26.07 3.19 31.74
C VAL A 781 -24.62 3.67 31.87
N LEU A 782 -23.66 2.74 31.85
CA LEU A 782 -22.23 3.06 31.82
C LEU A 782 -21.70 2.84 30.39
N PRO A 783 -21.07 3.86 29.78
CA PRO A 783 -20.56 3.74 28.41
C PRO A 783 -19.30 2.87 28.36
N LEU A 784 -19.15 2.14 27.26
CA LEU A 784 -17.94 1.41 26.95
C LEU A 784 -16.85 2.38 26.47
N ARG A 785 -15.64 2.27 27.02
CA ARG A 785 -14.49 3.12 26.69
C ARG A 785 -13.27 2.26 26.36
N VAL A 786 -12.28 2.88 25.73
CA VAL A 786 -10.94 2.29 25.68
C VAL A 786 -10.33 2.42 27.08
N THR A 787 -9.95 1.29 27.66
CA THR A 787 -9.32 1.24 28.99
C THR A 787 -7.97 0.55 28.91
N HIS A 788 -7.06 0.96 29.79
CA HIS A 788 -5.73 0.39 29.93
C HIS A 788 -5.76 -0.98 30.61
N ASN A 789 -6.61 -1.13 31.63
CA ASN A 789 -6.87 -2.33 32.43
C ASN A 789 -5.71 -2.81 33.34
N ASP A 790 -4.52 -2.21 33.28
CA ASP A 790 -3.45 -2.41 34.26
C ASP A 790 -2.80 -1.07 34.69
N THR A 791 -3.51 -0.28 35.50
CA THR A 791 -3.18 1.14 35.74
C THR A 791 -2.27 1.35 36.95
N LYS A 792 -1.27 0.47 37.10
CA LYS A 792 -0.23 0.58 38.13
C LYS A 792 0.72 1.74 37.86
N LEU A 793 1.33 2.26 38.92
CA LEU A 793 2.27 3.39 38.83
C LEU A 793 3.47 3.10 37.91
N ASN A 794 3.97 1.85 37.92
CA ASN A 794 5.13 1.45 37.12
C ASN A 794 4.80 1.32 35.61
N ASN A 795 3.54 1.43 35.23
CA ASN A 795 3.09 1.56 33.84
C ASN A 795 3.04 3.02 33.37
N ILE A 796 3.62 3.94 34.14
CA ILE A 796 3.83 5.33 33.74
C ILE A 796 5.33 5.65 33.78
N LEU A 797 5.80 6.18 32.66
CA LEU A 797 7.09 6.86 32.59
C LEU A 797 6.90 8.32 32.99
N PHE A 798 7.76 8.81 33.87
CA PHE A 798 7.81 10.19 34.32
C PHE A 798 8.99 10.90 33.66
N ASP A 799 8.82 12.17 33.30
CA ASP A 799 9.91 12.99 32.79
C ASP A 799 10.94 13.24 33.89
N ALA A 800 12.21 12.92 33.63
CA ALA A 800 13.26 12.92 34.65
C ALA A 800 13.58 14.31 35.21
N GLU A 801 13.28 15.38 34.46
CA GLU A 801 13.56 16.76 34.85
C GLU A 801 12.37 17.40 35.56
N SER A 802 11.17 17.29 34.97
CA SER A 802 9.97 17.95 35.46
C SER A 802 9.17 17.13 36.49
N GLY A 803 9.37 15.82 36.53
CA GLY A 803 8.61 14.89 37.38
C GLY A 803 7.15 14.69 36.97
N LYS A 804 6.73 15.20 35.81
CA LYS A 804 5.38 15.00 35.27
C LYS A 804 5.25 13.63 34.62
N GLY A 805 4.06 13.05 34.67
CA GLY A 805 3.75 11.85 33.89
C GLY A 805 3.91 12.13 32.40
N LEU A 806 4.70 11.30 31.73
CA LEU A 806 5.16 11.50 30.35
C LEU A 806 4.46 10.54 29.39
N CYS A 807 4.54 9.23 29.63
CA CYS A 807 4.05 8.20 28.72
C CYS A 807 3.48 7.03 29.50
N ILE A 808 2.31 6.53 29.09
CA ILE A 808 1.77 5.26 29.59
C ILE A 808 2.37 4.12 28.76
N ILE A 809 2.77 3.05 29.45
CA ILE A 809 3.40 1.86 28.87
C ILE A 809 2.62 0.61 29.27
N ASP A 810 3.02 -0.55 28.75
CA ASP A 810 2.36 -1.84 29.00
C ASP A 810 0.91 -1.93 28.46
N LEU A 811 0.75 -1.54 27.20
CA LEU A 811 -0.54 -1.47 26.50
C LEU A 811 -1.12 -2.85 26.11
N ASP A 812 -0.62 -3.95 26.66
CA ASP A 812 -1.02 -5.31 26.28
C ASP A 812 -2.46 -5.66 26.67
N THR A 813 -2.96 -4.97 27.69
CA THR A 813 -4.33 -5.12 28.19
C THR A 813 -5.25 -4.00 27.73
N ILE A 814 -4.85 -3.23 26.71
CA ILE A 814 -5.73 -2.22 26.12
C ILE A 814 -6.86 -2.89 25.35
N MET A 815 -8.09 -2.64 25.79
CA MET A 815 -9.31 -3.26 25.26
C MET A 815 -10.54 -2.47 25.72
N PRO A 816 -11.75 -2.83 25.28
CA PRO A 816 -12.96 -2.16 25.75
C PRO A 816 -13.22 -2.44 27.23
N GLY A 817 -13.61 -1.42 27.99
CA GLY A 817 -13.93 -1.51 29.41
C GLY A 817 -14.63 -0.27 29.94
N LEU A 818 -14.63 -0.08 31.27
CA LEU A 818 -15.26 1.07 31.92
C LEU A 818 -14.20 1.96 32.58
N ALA A 819 -14.41 3.29 32.56
CA ALA A 819 -13.52 4.24 33.24
C ALA A 819 -13.31 3.89 34.74
N ALA A 820 -14.34 3.34 35.38
CA ALA A 820 -14.30 2.89 36.77
C ALA A 820 -13.27 1.76 37.00
N ASN A 821 -12.98 0.93 35.99
CA ASN A 821 -12.03 -0.19 36.12
C ASN A 821 -10.60 0.35 36.19
N ASP A 822 -10.21 1.22 35.24
CA ASP A 822 -8.90 1.88 35.24
C ASP A 822 -8.69 2.74 36.48
N PHE A 823 -9.70 3.54 36.84
CA PHE A 823 -9.66 4.34 38.06
C PHE A 823 -9.48 3.44 39.29
N GLY A 824 -10.24 2.35 39.36
CA GLY A 824 -10.25 1.44 40.50
C GLY A 824 -8.94 0.70 40.71
N ASP A 825 -8.30 0.22 39.63
CA ASP A 825 -7.05 -0.52 39.71
C ASP A 825 -5.88 0.38 40.17
N SER A 826 -5.88 1.66 39.79
CA SER A 826 -4.92 2.63 40.32
C SER A 826 -5.09 2.88 41.81
N ILE A 827 -6.34 3.00 42.28
CA ILE A 827 -6.63 3.18 43.71
C ILE A 827 -6.23 1.94 44.52
N ARG A 828 -6.58 0.75 44.01
CA ARG A 828 -6.22 -0.54 44.62
C ARG A 828 -4.73 -0.61 44.95
N PHE A 829 -3.88 -0.18 44.03
CA PHE A 829 -2.44 -0.22 44.19
C PHE A 829 -1.90 0.98 44.99
N GLY A 830 -2.27 2.20 44.62
CA GLY A 830 -1.59 3.41 45.10
C GLY A 830 -2.21 4.09 46.32
N ALA A 831 -3.42 3.71 46.75
CA ALA A 831 -4.03 4.20 47.99
C ALA A 831 -3.85 3.23 49.18
N SER A 832 -2.99 2.22 49.04
CA SER A 832 -2.59 1.31 50.12
C SER A 832 -1.38 1.87 50.88
N THR A 833 -1.37 1.75 52.21
CA THR A 833 -0.21 2.11 53.05
C THR A 833 0.88 1.04 53.11
N ALA A 834 0.69 -0.09 52.44
CA ALA A 834 1.60 -1.23 52.46
C ALA A 834 1.68 -1.92 51.09
N GLU A 835 2.73 -2.73 50.91
CA GLU A 835 2.92 -3.59 49.73
C GLU A 835 1.77 -4.59 49.54
N GLU A 836 1.55 -5.02 48.31
CA GLU A 836 0.49 -5.96 47.94
C GLU A 836 0.63 -7.32 48.65
N ASP A 837 1.84 -7.70 49.05
CA ASP A 837 2.17 -8.95 49.73
C ASP A 837 2.60 -8.77 51.20
N GLU A 838 2.26 -7.63 51.84
CA GLU A 838 2.57 -7.41 53.26
C GLU A 838 1.88 -8.47 54.15
N ARG A 839 2.69 -9.11 55.01
CA ARG A 839 2.26 -10.19 55.90
C ARG A 839 1.60 -9.66 57.16
N ASP A 840 1.98 -8.45 57.59
CA ASP A 840 1.44 -7.77 58.76
C ASP A 840 0.25 -6.89 58.36
N LEU A 841 -0.96 -7.44 58.49
CA LEU A 841 -2.20 -6.76 58.12
C LEU A 841 -2.49 -5.51 58.95
N ASP A 842 -1.84 -5.34 60.11
CA ASP A 842 -1.98 -4.12 60.92
C ASP A 842 -1.28 -2.91 60.27
N LYS A 843 -0.51 -3.11 59.19
CA LYS A 843 0.08 -2.03 58.39
C LYS A 843 -0.70 -1.73 57.11
N VAL A 844 -1.67 -2.58 56.77
CA VAL A 844 -2.41 -2.50 55.51
C VAL A 844 -3.66 -1.66 55.74
N HIS A 845 -3.61 -0.40 55.30
CA HIS A 845 -4.71 0.54 55.40
C HIS A 845 -5.01 1.19 54.04
N PHE A 846 -6.28 1.52 53.83
CA PHE A 846 -6.74 2.38 52.76
C PHE A 846 -6.61 3.84 53.19
N ASP A 847 -5.73 4.59 52.54
CA ASP A 847 -5.52 6.01 52.84
C ASP A 847 -6.48 6.89 52.05
N ILE A 848 -7.51 7.37 52.73
CA ILE A 848 -8.53 8.27 52.17
C ILE A 848 -7.93 9.58 51.60
N ASN A 849 -6.80 10.05 52.13
CA ASN A 849 -6.16 11.27 51.62
C ASN A 849 -5.46 11.01 50.29
N LEU A 850 -4.85 9.83 50.11
CA LEU A 850 -4.30 9.40 48.82
C LEU A 850 -5.42 9.19 47.80
N TYR A 851 -6.56 8.62 48.23
CA TYR A 851 -7.76 8.55 47.40
C TYR A 851 -8.25 9.93 46.95
N GLU A 852 -8.40 10.88 47.87
CA GLU A 852 -8.81 12.25 47.55
C GLU A 852 -7.82 12.92 46.57
N LEU A 853 -6.52 12.72 46.79
CA LEU A 853 -5.48 13.25 45.91
C LEU A 853 -5.58 12.67 44.50
N TYR A 854 -5.82 11.35 44.37
CA TYR A 854 -6.00 10.70 43.09
C TYR A 854 -7.27 11.17 42.38
N VAL A 855 -8.40 11.26 43.09
CA VAL A 855 -9.67 11.79 42.55
C VAL A 855 -9.47 13.18 41.96
N LYS A 856 -8.77 14.07 42.68
CA LYS A 856 -8.47 15.43 42.19
C LYS A 856 -7.68 15.39 40.88
N GLY A 857 -6.54 14.69 40.86
CA GLY A 857 -5.71 14.62 39.66
C GLY A 857 -6.41 13.98 38.46
N TYR A 858 -7.18 12.93 38.69
CA TYR A 858 -7.94 12.25 37.63
C TYR A 858 -9.04 13.14 37.04
N LEU A 859 -9.85 13.77 37.89
CA LEU A 859 -10.96 14.62 37.47
C LEU A 859 -10.51 15.95 36.87
N GLU A 860 -9.36 16.49 37.28
CA GLU A 860 -8.77 17.65 36.60
C GLU A 860 -8.57 17.42 35.09
N MET A 861 -8.27 16.17 34.70
CA MET A 861 -8.03 15.82 33.30
C MET A 861 -9.26 15.24 32.60
N ALA A 862 -10.09 14.45 33.28
CA ALA A 862 -11.15 13.65 32.65
C ALA A 862 -12.59 14.15 32.92
N ARG A 863 -12.82 15.12 33.81
CA ARG A 863 -14.19 15.47 34.24
C ARG A 863 -15.10 15.89 33.09
N ASP A 864 -14.59 16.59 32.08
CA ASP A 864 -15.38 17.10 30.97
C ASP A 864 -15.83 16.02 29.99
N VAL A 865 -15.25 14.81 30.06
CA VAL A 865 -15.61 13.68 29.19
C VAL A 865 -16.41 12.58 29.90
N LEU A 866 -16.53 12.61 31.23
CA LEU A 866 -17.25 11.61 32.03
C LEU A 866 -18.73 11.97 32.20
N THR A 867 -19.61 10.96 32.15
CA THR A 867 -21.03 11.14 32.46
C THR A 867 -21.28 11.21 33.98
N PRO A 868 -22.42 11.75 34.44
CA PRO A 868 -22.80 11.69 35.85
C PRO A 868 -22.79 10.27 36.43
N GLU A 869 -23.25 9.29 35.65
CA GLU A 869 -23.31 7.89 36.04
C GLU A 869 -21.93 7.27 36.19
N GLU A 870 -20.96 7.69 35.38
CA GLU A 870 -19.55 7.29 35.50
C GLU A 870 -18.90 7.90 36.73
N LEU A 871 -19.14 9.18 37.02
CA LEU A 871 -18.65 9.82 38.24
C LEU A 871 -19.16 9.08 39.49
N GLU A 872 -20.44 8.72 39.52
CA GLU A 872 -21.01 7.95 40.63
C GLU A 872 -20.47 6.51 40.73
N SER A 873 -19.86 5.97 39.67
CA SER A 873 -19.33 4.61 39.66
C SER A 873 -17.86 4.52 40.05
N LEU A 874 -17.11 5.62 40.12
CA LEU A 874 -15.68 5.61 40.48
C LEU A 874 -15.38 4.98 41.86
N PRO A 875 -16.12 5.27 42.95
CA PRO A 875 -15.91 4.58 44.23
C PRO A 875 -16.16 3.06 44.15
N TRP A 876 -17.15 2.65 43.34
CA TRP A 876 -17.43 1.24 43.08
C TRP A 876 -16.29 0.57 42.30
N GLY A 877 -15.68 1.28 41.35
CA GLY A 877 -14.47 0.85 40.66
C GLY A 877 -13.36 0.47 41.62
N ALA A 878 -13.00 1.36 42.53
CA ALA A 878 -11.96 1.10 43.54
C ALA A 878 -12.24 -0.15 44.39
N ARG A 879 -13.46 -0.28 44.89
CA ARG A 879 -13.87 -1.44 45.71
C ARG A 879 -13.83 -2.74 44.90
N LEU A 880 -14.39 -2.76 43.69
CA LEU A 880 -14.48 -3.97 42.88
C LEU A 880 -13.16 -4.41 42.28
N MET A 881 -12.32 -3.49 41.82
CA MET A 881 -10.98 -3.84 41.32
C MET A 881 -10.11 -4.46 42.41
N THR A 882 -10.17 -3.90 43.63
CA THR A 882 -9.51 -4.48 44.80
C THR A 882 -10.05 -5.86 45.13
N PHE A 883 -11.37 -6.02 45.14
CA PHE A 883 -12.02 -7.29 45.41
C PHE A 883 -11.70 -8.36 44.35
N GLU A 884 -11.81 -8.01 43.07
CA GLU A 884 -11.53 -8.88 41.93
C GLU A 884 -10.09 -9.39 41.97
N CYS A 885 -9.13 -8.52 42.24
CA CYS A 885 -7.73 -8.90 42.38
C CYS A 885 -7.54 -9.87 43.57
N GLY A 886 -8.18 -9.59 44.72
CA GLY A 886 -8.16 -10.46 45.89
C GLY A 886 -8.70 -11.87 45.62
N ILE A 887 -9.85 -11.99 44.94
CA ILE A 887 -10.40 -13.31 44.58
C ILE A 887 -9.54 -14.03 43.54
N ARG A 888 -8.87 -13.31 42.63
CA ARG A 888 -7.93 -13.91 41.67
C ARG A 888 -6.71 -14.49 42.37
N PHE A 889 -6.13 -13.78 43.35
CA PHE A 889 -5.04 -14.33 44.16
C PHE A 889 -5.49 -15.54 44.97
N LEU A 890 -6.65 -15.46 45.62
CA LEU A 890 -7.16 -16.57 46.41
C LEU A 890 -7.47 -17.80 45.54
N MET A 891 -8.07 -17.60 44.38
CA MET A 891 -8.32 -18.65 43.38
C MET A 891 -7.01 -19.32 42.94
N ASP A 892 -5.98 -18.53 42.60
CA ASP A 892 -4.69 -19.07 42.16
C ASP A 892 -4.00 -19.86 43.29
N PHE A 893 -4.09 -19.39 44.53
CA PHE A 893 -3.64 -20.15 45.70
C PHE A 893 -4.35 -21.50 45.82
N LEU A 894 -5.67 -21.57 45.62
CA LEU A 894 -6.41 -22.83 45.67
C LEU A 894 -6.04 -23.79 44.52
N GLN A 895 -5.66 -23.25 43.36
CA GLN A 895 -5.28 -24.01 42.17
C GLN A 895 -3.81 -24.48 42.19
N GLY A 896 -2.98 -23.86 43.02
CA GLY A 896 -1.57 -24.23 43.19
C GLY A 896 -0.60 -23.27 42.52
N ASP A 897 -0.92 -21.98 42.49
CA ASP A 897 -0.03 -20.89 42.09
C ASP A 897 0.44 -21.02 40.63
N THR A 898 -0.51 -21.24 39.72
CA THR A 898 -0.23 -21.48 38.30
C THR A 898 -0.31 -20.22 37.44
N TYR A 899 -0.91 -19.15 37.94
CA TYR A 899 -1.09 -17.90 37.22
C TYR A 899 -0.07 -16.84 37.65
N PHE A 900 0.02 -16.54 38.95
CA PHE A 900 0.93 -15.53 39.48
C PHE A 900 2.26 -16.15 39.93
N LYS A 901 3.37 -15.44 39.68
CA LYS A 901 4.68 -15.82 40.22
C LYS A 901 4.65 -15.72 41.75
N THR A 902 5.11 -16.77 42.42
CA THR A 902 5.18 -16.86 43.88
C THR A 902 6.61 -17.06 44.37
N ALA A 903 6.97 -16.41 45.48
CA ALA A 903 8.28 -16.57 46.12
C ALA A 903 8.24 -17.62 47.24
N TYR A 904 7.04 -17.92 47.78
CA TYR A 904 6.81 -18.90 48.83
C TYR A 904 5.38 -19.47 48.73
N PRO A 905 5.08 -20.64 49.33
CA PRO A 905 3.84 -21.37 49.08
C PRO A 905 2.53 -20.63 49.42
N GLU A 906 2.54 -19.74 50.40
CA GLU A 906 1.37 -18.96 50.83
C GLU A 906 1.31 -17.56 50.20
N HIS A 907 2.17 -17.25 49.23
CA HIS A 907 2.34 -15.88 48.74
C HIS A 907 1.05 -15.27 48.20
N ASN A 908 0.31 -16.00 47.38
CA ASN A 908 -0.99 -15.55 46.87
C ASN A 908 -2.07 -15.44 47.96
N LEU A 909 -2.02 -16.26 49.01
CA LEU A 909 -2.93 -16.11 50.15
C LEU A 909 -2.64 -14.81 50.93
N VAL A 910 -1.36 -14.46 51.09
CA VAL A 910 -0.98 -13.19 51.71
C VAL A 910 -1.49 -12.01 50.88
N ARG A 911 -1.30 -12.04 49.55
CA ARG A 911 -1.85 -11.02 48.64
C ARG A 911 -3.37 -10.90 48.72
N ALA A 912 -4.09 -12.02 48.73
CA ALA A 912 -5.55 -11.98 48.88
C ALA A 912 -6.00 -11.28 50.18
N ARG A 913 -5.27 -11.50 51.29
CA ARG A 913 -5.58 -10.87 52.59
C ARG A 913 -5.38 -9.36 52.57
N THR A 914 -4.33 -8.85 51.93
CA THR A 914 -4.11 -7.40 51.82
C THR A 914 -5.27 -6.76 51.05
N GLN A 915 -5.68 -7.36 49.93
CA GLN A 915 -6.78 -6.86 49.12
C GLN A 915 -8.11 -6.89 49.90
N PHE A 916 -8.42 -7.96 50.62
CA PHE A 916 -9.64 -8.04 51.43
C PHE A 916 -9.65 -7.08 52.62
N ARG A 917 -8.47 -6.82 53.22
CA ARG A 917 -8.35 -5.78 54.24
C ARG A 917 -8.69 -4.40 53.67
N LEU A 918 -8.16 -4.06 52.49
CA LEU A 918 -8.45 -2.80 51.81
C LEU A 918 -9.94 -2.68 51.43
N VAL A 919 -10.55 -3.74 50.89
CA VAL A 919 -11.99 -3.76 50.58
C VAL A 919 -12.83 -3.47 51.81
N GLN A 920 -12.49 -4.06 52.97
CA GLN A 920 -13.21 -3.81 54.21
C GLN A 920 -13.12 -2.34 54.65
N GLU A 921 -11.93 -1.72 54.57
CA GLU A 921 -11.78 -0.31 54.93
C GLU A 921 -12.44 0.64 53.93
N MET A 922 -12.44 0.29 52.63
CA MET A 922 -13.20 1.03 51.61
C MET A 922 -14.71 0.97 51.85
N GLU A 923 -15.24 -0.15 52.35
CA GLU A 923 -16.65 -0.27 52.74
C GLU A 923 -16.99 0.60 53.94
N ASP A 924 -16.13 0.60 54.96
CA ASP A 924 -16.32 1.41 56.16
C ASP A 924 -16.28 2.92 55.84
N GLN A 925 -15.58 3.30 54.76
CA GLN A 925 -15.39 4.69 54.30
C GLN A 925 -16.17 5.03 53.01
N PHE A 926 -17.09 4.19 52.56
CA PHE A 926 -17.68 4.29 51.22
C PHE A 926 -18.46 5.59 50.97
N ASP A 927 -19.21 6.04 51.99
CA ASP A 927 -19.95 7.31 51.93
C ASP A 927 -19.01 8.51 51.77
N GLU A 928 -17.84 8.46 52.41
CA GLU A 928 -16.81 9.49 52.33
C GLU A 928 -16.13 9.49 50.95
N MET A 929 -15.82 8.31 50.40
CA MET A 929 -15.33 8.18 49.03
C MET A 929 -16.31 8.81 48.02
N CYS A 930 -17.60 8.54 48.18
CA CYS A 930 -18.65 9.14 47.35
C CYS A 930 -18.74 10.66 47.51
N ARG A 931 -18.57 11.18 48.74
CA ARG A 931 -18.56 12.63 49.02
C ARG A 931 -17.40 13.32 48.31
N ILE A 932 -16.20 12.76 48.41
CA ILE A 932 -14.98 13.29 47.78
C ILE A 932 -15.15 13.45 46.26
N VAL A 933 -15.68 12.43 45.58
CA VAL A 933 -15.92 12.49 44.13
C VAL A 933 -16.92 13.57 43.73
N ARG A 934 -17.93 13.84 44.58
CA ARG A 934 -18.94 14.89 44.32
C ARG A 934 -18.40 16.30 44.56
N GLU A 935 -17.47 16.45 45.49
CA GLU A 935 -16.89 17.76 45.85
C GLU A 935 -15.75 18.20 44.92
N CYS A 936 -14.99 17.23 44.39
CA CYS A 936 -13.96 17.48 43.39
C CYS A 936 -14.56 17.83 42.04
#